data_AF-A0A7C6WP52-F1
#
_entry.id   AF-A0A7C6WP52-F1
#
_cell.length_a   1.000
_cell.length_b   1.000
_cell.length_c   1.000
_cell.angle_alpha   90.00
_cell.angle_beta   90.00
_cell.angle_gamma   90.00
#
_symmetry.space_group_name_H-M   'P 1'
#
loop_
_entity.id
_entity.type
_entity.pdbx_description
1 polymer ?
#
loop_
_entity_poly.entity_id
_entity_poly.type
_entity_poly.pdbx_seq_one_letter_code
_entity_poly.pdbx_strand_id
1 'polypeptide(L)'
;PLTQPMLANDDEQCSSLGNCTTSWGAKSTEKTITDDRDAKFCLGQYFWTGWDYIGEPTPYQTKNSYFGQIDTAGFKKDAFYIYQAEWTSYKDNPMVHILPYWDYNEGQLIDVRVFSNAPKIELFFNDESLGKVEIDHIKGKKLSGDWQIPYSKGSLKAFAYDEDGNVIATDIQTSFGDATEIIMEADKSELKADGEDLIFVTISSKDADGNYVANANNRIEVEVTGAARLVGLDNGDSTDYDQYKGTSRRLFSGKLLAIIAAKFDSGDIKVKATSKGLKANEITLKAVPSEVRVGVSKALVENTKSLSNDEIPIRKINLINHGINHFDKENTKAKVTAEIYPANASYNDIHWRAITALGIDTNIADIEYKGTEALVTVKGDGEFRLRCYANNGRKQAVIISELEFEATGLGNVNLDAYDFIPGGLYSASNYGLSNGHERGVLTSVDVESHIGFGNVDFGQYGSDEVTVPIFYNSSEPLAIEIWEGMPGEEGSKLVDKVHYQAAAKWSVYQENTFKLSRRLKGVTSLCFVVNEQIHLKGFQFTKLNKAYAQLSALDNTRVFGDSFKISENAVENIGNNVVLEFEEMDFGQDGFSKILICGRSNTEVNTIHIRFHGDEEDVNQIVEFPYSEDYIEKEFELKSVAGNQKVAFVFMPGSNFDFQYFKFS
;
A
#
# COMPACT_ATOMS: atom_id res chain seq x y z
N PRO A 1 -11.94 -2.10 2.46
CA PRO A 1 -13.13 -2.19 3.36
C PRO A 1 -13.26 -0.89 4.17
N LEU A 2 -14.49 -0.47 4.51
CA LEU A 2 -14.78 0.76 5.27
C LEU A 2 -14.13 0.78 6.66
N THR A 3 -14.04 -0.38 7.30
CA THR A 3 -13.52 -0.53 8.67
C THR A 3 -12.01 -0.29 8.80
N GLN A 4 -11.29 -0.26 7.68
CA GLN A 4 -9.83 -0.13 7.66
C GLN A 4 -9.45 1.29 7.23
N PRO A 5 -8.71 2.07 8.03
CA PRO A 5 -8.14 3.31 7.55
C PRO A 5 -7.11 3.00 6.44
N MET A 6 -7.07 3.76 5.36
CA MET A 6 -6.12 3.50 4.26
C MET A 6 -5.48 4.78 3.79
N LEU A 7 -4.14 4.82 3.75
CA LEU A 7 -3.33 5.98 3.32
C LEU A 7 -2.23 5.59 2.32
N ALA A 8 -2.28 4.38 1.78
CA ALA A 8 -1.25 3.83 0.90
C ALA A 8 -1.84 2.83 -0.11
N ASN A 9 -2.80 3.27 -0.93
CA ASN A 9 -3.32 2.46 -2.02
C ASN A 9 -2.31 2.38 -3.18
N ASP A 10 -2.28 1.23 -3.85
CA ASP A 10 -1.32 0.96 -4.94
C ASP A 10 -1.62 1.76 -6.21
N ASP A 11 -2.85 2.26 -6.35
CA ASP A 11 -3.28 3.13 -7.44
C ASP A 11 -3.08 4.62 -7.14
N GLU A 12 -2.48 4.94 -5.98
CA GLU A 12 -2.28 6.31 -5.49
C GLU A 12 -3.60 7.11 -5.42
N GLN A 13 -4.72 6.43 -5.14
CA GLN A 13 -6.03 7.07 -4.95
C GLN A 13 -6.47 7.05 -3.48
N CYS A 14 -7.39 7.96 -3.14
CA CYS A 14 -8.05 8.01 -1.83
C CYS A 14 -9.45 7.42 -1.94
N SER A 15 -9.79 6.55 -0.99
CA SER A 15 -11.11 5.90 -0.93
C SER A 15 -12.22 6.92 -0.62
N SER A 16 -13.32 6.86 -1.38
CA SER A 16 -14.52 7.67 -1.16
C SER A 16 -15.43 7.16 -0.03
N LEU A 17 -15.09 6.01 0.59
CA LEU A 17 -15.82 5.49 1.75
C LEU A 17 -15.65 6.33 3.02
N GLY A 18 -14.72 7.30 3.03
CA GLY A 18 -14.45 8.17 4.19
C GLY A 18 -13.42 7.61 5.17
N ASN A 19 -12.64 6.61 4.75
CA ASN A 19 -11.60 5.93 5.54
C ASN A 19 -10.17 6.34 5.15
N CYS A 20 -9.99 7.40 4.35
CA CYS A 20 -8.69 7.94 3.96
C CYS A 20 -8.52 9.34 4.58
N THR A 21 -8.02 9.41 5.82
CA THR A 21 -7.86 10.66 6.57
C THR A 21 -6.42 10.84 6.99
N THR A 22 -5.87 12.05 6.84
CA THR A 22 -4.50 12.34 7.27
C THR A 22 -4.31 12.16 8.77
N SER A 23 -3.06 11.93 9.17
CA SER A 23 -2.68 11.69 10.56
C SER A 23 -3.01 12.83 11.52
N TRP A 24 -3.02 14.07 11.04
CA TRP A 24 -3.38 15.28 11.80
C TRP A 24 -4.84 15.71 11.60
N GLY A 25 -5.58 15.05 10.72
CA GLY A 25 -6.97 15.35 10.43
C GLY A 25 -7.92 14.80 11.49
N ALA A 26 -9.20 15.13 11.36
CA ALA A 26 -10.23 14.42 12.11
C ALA A 26 -10.30 12.95 11.67
N LYS A 27 -10.72 12.06 12.58
CA LYS A 27 -10.82 10.62 12.30
C LYS A 27 -11.77 10.27 11.15
N SER A 28 -12.74 11.13 10.86
CA SER A 28 -13.67 10.98 9.73
C SER A 28 -14.40 12.30 9.44
N THR A 29 -15.10 12.34 8.31
CA THR A 29 -15.98 13.46 7.94
C THR A 29 -17.14 13.63 8.94
N GLU A 30 -17.75 12.54 9.40
CA GLU A 30 -18.81 12.56 10.42
C GLU A 30 -18.31 13.13 11.74
N LYS A 31 -17.08 12.78 12.14
CA LYS A 31 -16.48 13.35 13.35
C LYS A 31 -16.31 14.86 13.21
N THR A 32 -15.82 15.30 12.05
CA THR A 32 -15.68 16.72 11.70
C THR A 32 -17.00 17.48 11.82
N ILE A 33 -18.09 16.90 11.31
CA ILE A 33 -19.43 17.49 11.37
C ILE A 33 -19.96 17.49 12.81
N THR A 34 -19.93 16.34 13.49
CA THR A 34 -20.57 16.21 14.81
C THR A 34 -19.82 16.91 15.93
N ASP A 35 -18.50 17.03 15.86
CA ASP A 35 -17.73 17.76 16.88
C ASP A 35 -18.06 19.26 16.82
N ASP A 36 -18.17 19.84 15.63
CA ASP A 36 -18.57 21.25 15.44
C ASP A 36 -20.04 21.46 15.79
N ARG A 37 -20.95 20.60 15.29
CA ARG A 37 -22.40 20.65 15.59
C ARG A 37 -22.66 20.67 17.09
N ASP A 38 -21.95 19.84 17.86
CA ASP A 38 -22.18 19.68 19.30
C ASP A 38 -21.45 20.75 20.13
N ALA A 39 -20.38 21.34 19.60
CA ALA A 39 -19.63 22.43 20.23
C ALA A 39 -20.37 23.76 20.10
N LYS A 40 -21.45 23.97 20.84
CA LYS A 40 -22.27 25.21 20.82
C LYS A 40 -21.50 26.52 21.07
N PHE A 41 -20.28 26.44 21.61
CA PHE A 41 -19.40 27.59 21.82
C PHE A 41 -18.57 27.93 20.57
N CYS A 42 -18.49 27.03 19.59
CA CYS A 42 -17.85 27.20 18.30
C CYS A 42 -18.80 27.93 17.35
N LEU A 43 -18.26 28.83 16.52
CA LEU A 43 -19.04 29.57 15.52
C LEU A 43 -19.17 28.82 14.18
N GLY A 44 -18.58 27.62 14.08
CA GLY A 44 -18.51 26.80 12.88
C GLY A 44 -17.08 26.46 12.49
N GLN A 45 -16.93 25.91 11.29
CA GLN A 45 -15.68 25.38 10.76
C GLN A 45 -15.41 25.80 9.30
N TYR A 46 -14.13 25.76 8.92
CA TYR A 46 -13.68 25.79 7.53
C TYR A 46 -12.92 24.49 7.27
N PHE A 47 -13.60 23.48 6.73
CA PHE A 47 -12.96 22.20 6.43
C PHE A 47 -11.98 22.32 5.25
N TRP A 48 -10.97 21.46 5.24
CA TRP A 48 -9.92 21.42 4.23
C TRP A 48 -10.19 20.27 3.25
N THR A 49 -10.63 20.50 2.01
CA THR A 49 -11.01 21.77 1.36
C THR A 49 -12.36 21.61 0.65
N GLY A 50 -12.95 22.73 0.20
CA GLY A 50 -14.14 22.69 -0.66
C GLY A 50 -13.87 22.01 -2.00
N TRP A 51 -12.86 22.50 -2.71
CA TRP A 51 -12.40 21.98 -4.00
C TRP A 51 -10.98 21.43 -3.89
N ASP A 52 -10.68 20.42 -4.69
CA ASP A 52 -9.29 20.06 -4.96
C ASP A 52 -8.57 21.20 -5.70
N TYR A 53 -7.25 21.21 -5.55
CA TYR A 53 -6.36 22.15 -6.20
C TYR A 53 -5.08 21.45 -6.69
N ILE A 54 -4.31 22.14 -7.52
CA ILE A 54 -3.04 21.62 -8.03
C ILE A 54 -1.97 21.76 -6.95
N GLY A 55 -1.17 20.72 -6.74
CA GLY A 55 -0.17 20.61 -5.67
C GLY A 55 -0.71 19.92 -4.41
N GLU A 56 0.15 19.83 -3.38
CA GLU A 56 -0.14 19.21 -2.08
C GLU A 56 -0.85 17.83 -2.15
N PRO A 57 -0.28 16.86 -2.88
CA PRO A 57 -0.90 15.55 -3.16
C PRO A 57 -0.93 14.57 -2.00
N THR A 58 -0.98 15.04 -0.75
CA THR A 58 -0.96 14.19 0.46
C THR A 58 -2.10 13.15 0.40
N PRO A 59 -1.83 11.86 0.70
CA PRO A 59 -0.59 11.28 1.25
C PRO A 59 0.45 10.81 0.21
N TYR A 60 0.22 11.07 -1.08
CA TYR A 60 1.03 10.58 -2.19
C TYR A 60 2.00 11.65 -2.71
N GLN A 61 2.73 11.32 -3.79
CA GLN A 61 3.66 12.21 -4.50
C GLN A 61 3.18 12.50 -5.93
N THR A 62 1.87 12.61 -6.10
CA THR A 62 1.19 12.90 -7.39
C THR A 62 1.15 14.41 -7.66
N LYS A 63 0.24 14.92 -8.52
CA LYS A 63 0.27 16.35 -8.91
C LYS A 63 -0.82 17.23 -8.29
N ASN A 64 -1.93 16.68 -7.81
CA ASN A 64 -3.08 17.42 -7.28
C ASN A 64 -3.48 16.93 -5.89
N SER A 65 -4.18 17.77 -5.13
CA SER A 65 -4.71 17.42 -3.82
C SER A 65 -5.79 16.34 -3.89
N TYR A 66 -6.06 15.71 -2.74
CA TYR A 66 -7.18 14.77 -2.56
C TYR A 66 -8.23 15.28 -1.55
N PHE A 67 -8.00 16.44 -0.94
CA PHE A 67 -8.78 16.99 0.19
C PHE A 67 -10.16 17.52 -0.18
N GLY A 68 -10.38 17.87 -1.45
CA GLY A 68 -11.59 18.49 -1.94
C GLY A 68 -12.79 17.57 -1.85
N GLN A 69 -13.95 18.13 -1.50
CA GLN A 69 -15.24 17.43 -1.64
C GLN A 69 -15.73 17.46 -3.10
N ILE A 70 -15.18 18.40 -3.87
CA ILE A 70 -15.35 18.56 -5.30
C ILE A 70 -13.96 18.44 -5.93
N ASP A 71 -13.82 17.68 -7.00
CA ASP A 71 -12.53 17.54 -7.70
C ASP A 71 -12.15 18.79 -8.50
N THR A 72 -10.96 18.78 -9.11
CA THR A 72 -10.47 19.92 -9.93
C THR A 72 -11.31 20.20 -11.18
N ALA A 73 -12.07 19.19 -11.66
CA ALA A 73 -12.99 19.29 -12.79
C ALA A 73 -14.41 19.73 -12.38
N GLY A 74 -14.66 19.96 -11.08
CA GLY A 74 -15.96 20.38 -10.58
C GLY A 74 -16.96 19.26 -10.37
N PHE A 75 -16.53 18.00 -10.44
CA PHE A 75 -17.37 16.87 -10.12
C PHE A 75 -17.37 16.61 -8.61
N LYS A 76 -18.57 16.44 -8.05
CA LYS A 76 -18.78 16.12 -6.64
C LYS A 76 -18.28 14.71 -6.36
N LYS A 77 -17.45 14.55 -5.33
CA LYS A 77 -17.12 13.25 -4.74
C LYS A 77 -18.23 12.82 -3.78
N ASP A 78 -18.25 11.56 -3.38
CA ASP A 78 -19.27 11.07 -2.43
C ASP A 78 -19.28 11.84 -1.10
N ALA A 79 -18.10 12.31 -0.65
CA ALA A 79 -17.96 13.10 0.57
C ALA A 79 -18.64 14.49 0.49
N PHE A 80 -18.95 15.02 -0.70
CA PHE A 80 -19.81 16.21 -0.84
C PHE A 80 -21.20 15.96 -0.25
N TYR A 81 -21.75 14.76 -0.46
CA TYR A 81 -23.15 14.47 -0.19
C TYR A 81 -23.44 14.30 1.30
N ILE A 82 -22.46 13.91 2.13
CA ILE A 82 -22.64 13.91 3.58
C ILE A 82 -22.68 15.33 4.16
N TYR A 83 -21.89 16.27 3.64
CA TYR A 83 -22.03 17.68 4.00
C TYR A 83 -23.36 18.26 3.52
N GLN A 84 -23.80 17.91 2.31
CA GLN A 84 -25.12 18.30 1.82
C GLN A 84 -26.23 17.77 2.73
N ALA A 85 -26.15 16.51 3.17
CA ALA A 85 -27.10 15.90 4.07
C ALA A 85 -27.21 16.66 5.41
N GLU A 86 -26.09 17.06 5.98
CA GLU A 86 -26.08 17.66 7.33
C GLU A 86 -26.31 19.18 7.32
N TRP A 87 -26.06 19.86 6.20
CA TRP A 87 -26.16 21.32 6.09
C TRP A 87 -27.38 21.81 5.32
N THR A 88 -28.21 20.91 4.79
CA THR A 88 -29.47 21.26 4.13
C THR A 88 -30.65 20.63 4.84
N SER A 89 -31.79 21.32 4.78
CA SER A 89 -33.06 20.83 5.32
C SER A 89 -33.76 19.95 4.28
N TYR A 90 -34.17 18.74 4.68
CA TYR A 90 -34.97 17.86 3.82
C TYR A 90 -36.35 18.45 3.49
N LYS A 91 -36.82 19.48 4.22
CA LYS A 91 -38.09 20.17 3.94
C LYS A 91 -38.00 21.08 2.72
N ASP A 92 -36.80 21.59 2.45
CA ASP A 92 -36.55 22.55 1.35
C ASP A 92 -35.86 21.86 0.17
N ASN A 93 -34.92 20.94 0.44
CA ASN A 93 -34.13 20.24 -0.55
C ASN A 93 -33.89 18.78 -0.12
N PRO A 94 -34.90 17.90 -0.16
CA PRO A 94 -34.75 16.50 0.22
C PRO A 94 -33.74 15.79 -0.69
N MET A 95 -32.84 15.01 -0.11
CA MET A 95 -31.83 14.29 -0.86
C MET A 95 -31.52 12.92 -0.25
N VAL A 96 -31.06 12.00 -1.09
CA VAL A 96 -30.47 10.73 -0.72
C VAL A 96 -29.41 10.38 -1.76
N HIS A 97 -28.29 9.78 -1.35
CA HIS A 97 -27.15 9.45 -2.20
C HIS A 97 -26.54 8.10 -1.80
N ILE A 98 -26.43 7.18 -2.75
CA ILE A 98 -25.83 5.85 -2.58
C ILE A 98 -24.38 5.87 -3.08
N LEU A 99 -23.48 5.28 -2.30
CA LEU A 99 -22.12 4.94 -2.71
C LEU A 99 -21.77 3.50 -2.30
N PRO A 100 -20.88 2.82 -3.04
CA PRO A 100 -20.26 3.22 -4.32
C PRO A 100 -21.15 2.92 -5.55
N TYR A 101 -20.58 2.91 -6.76
CA TYR A 101 -21.22 2.35 -7.97
C TYR A 101 -21.43 0.82 -7.83
N TRP A 102 -22.15 0.16 -8.75
CA TRP A 102 -22.52 -1.27 -8.61
C TRP A 102 -21.96 -2.20 -9.70
N ASP A 103 -20.62 -2.34 -9.80
CA ASP A 103 -19.92 -3.18 -10.78
C ASP A 103 -18.65 -3.85 -10.21
N TYR A 104 -18.79 -5.04 -9.60
CA TYR A 104 -17.72 -5.74 -8.86
C TYR A 104 -17.58 -7.22 -9.26
N ASN A 105 -16.77 -7.99 -8.53
CA ASN A 105 -16.67 -9.45 -8.70
C ASN A 105 -17.89 -10.13 -8.08
N GLU A 106 -18.43 -11.17 -8.72
CA GLU A 106 -19.58 -11.92 -8.19
C GLU A 106 -19.29 -12.45 -6.78
N GLY A 107 -20.21 -12.20 -5.84
CA GLY A 107 -20.11 -12.61 -4.44
C GLY A 107 -19.18 -11.76 -3.56
N GLN A 108 -18.43 -10.81 -4.12
CA GLN A 108 -17.56 -9.92 -3.34
C GLN A 108 -18.37 -9.08 -2.35
N LEU A 109 -17.94 -8.99 -1.09
CA LEU A 109 -18.62 -8.17 -0.10
C LEU A 109 -18.31 -6.68 -0.30
N ILE A 110 -19.36 -5.89 -0.55
CA ILE A 110 -19.25 -4.45 -0.81
C ILE A 110 -19.81 -3.66 0.36
N ASP A 111 -19.03 -2.72 0.88
CA ASP A 111 -19.48 -1.73 1.85
C ASP A 111 -20.29 -0.65 1.13
N VAL A 112 -21.60 -0.65 1.32
CA VAL A 112 -22.54 0.31 0.74
C VAL A 112 -22.95 1.32 1.80
N ARG A 113 -22.81 2.61 1.48
CA ARG A 113 -23.23 3.71 2.35
C ARG A 113 -24.30 4.55 1.68
N VAL A 114 -25.21 5.08 2.48
CA VAL A 114 -26.28 5.97 2.03
C VAL A 114 -26.29 7.22 2.90
N PHE A 115 -26.15 8.38 2.25
CA PHE A 115 -26.25 9.70 2.88
C PHE A 115 -27.60 10.32 2.55
N SER A 116 -28.22 10.98 3.52
CA SER A 116 -29.54 11.60 3.38
C SER A 116 -29.71 12.67 4.44
N ASN A 117 -30.42 13.76 4.14
CA ASN A 117 -30.86 14.74 5.15
C ASN A 117 -32.18 14.36 5.81
N ALA A 118 -32.82 13.29 5.37
CA ALA A 118 -34.09 12.82 5.89
C ALA A 118 -33.89 11.97 7.17
N PRO A 119 -34.84 12.00 8.12
CA PRO A 119 -34.73 11.29 9.39
C PRO A 119 -34.70 9.75 9.25
N LYS A 120 -35.09 9.22 8.10
CA LYS A 120 -35.18 7.77 7.87
C LYS A 120 -34.80 7.42 6.43
N ILE A 121 -34.06 6.33 6.28
CA ILE A 121 -33.69 5.75 4.99
C ILE A 121 -33.98 4.26 4.95
N GLU A 122 -34.28 3.73 3.77
CA GLU A 122 -34.42 2.29 3.50
C GLU A 122 -33.67 1.95 2.23
N LEU A 123 -32.86 0.88 2.27
CA LEU A 123 -32.13 0.39 1.11
C LEU A 123 -32.78 -0.90 0.59
N PHE A 124 -32.89 -1.01 -0.72
CA PHE A 124 -33.37 -2.19 -1.42
C PHE A 124 -32.30 -2.71 -2.36
N PHE A 125 -32.20 -4.03 -2.47
CA PHE A 125 -31.46 -4.72 -3.52
C PHE A 125 -32.41 -5.64 -4.29
N ASN A 126 -32.55 -5.42 -5.61
CA ASN A 126 -33.47 -6.19 -6.46
C ASN A 126 -34.88 -6.33 -5.87
N ASP A 127 -35.46 -5.21 -5.44
CA ASP A 127 -36.78 -5.09 -4.81
C ASP A 127 -36.95 -5.74 -3.43
N GLU A 128 -35.89 -6.33 -2.85
CA GLU A 128 -35.87 -6.80 -1.47
C GLU A 128 -35.32 -5.73 -0.52
N SER A 129 -36.06 -5.43 0.55
CA SER A 129 -35.61 -4.48 1.57
C SER A 129 -34.48 -5.07 2.39
N LEU A 130 -33.40 -4.31 2.53
CA LEU A 130 -32.26 -4.58 3.40
C LEU A 130 -32.38 -3.87 4.76
N GLY A 131 -33.57 -3.33 5.05
CA GLY A 131 -33.90 -2.70 6.32
C GLY A 131 -33.81 -1.18 6.32
N LYS A 132 -34.40 -0.60 7.37
CA LYS A 132 -34.51 0.84 7.61
C LYS A 132 -33.46 1.30 8.62
N VAL A 133 -32.92 2.49 8.40
CA VAL A 133 -32.04 3.20 9.35
C VAL A 133 -32.68 4.54 9.68
N GLU A 134 -32.77 4.86 10.97
CA GLU A 134 -33.14 6.19 11.45
C GLU A 134 -31.86 6.99 11.72
N ILE A 135 -31.84 8.25 11.29
CA ILE A 135 -30.70 9.15 11.45
C ILE A 135 -31.11 10.30 12.36
N ASP A 136 -30.45 10.42 13.51
CA ASP A 136 -30.60 11.57 14.40
C ASP A 136 -29.57 12.65 14.01
N HIS A 137 -29.95 13.55 13.11
CA HIS A 137 -29.09 14.66 12.67
C HIS A 137 -28.77 15.67 13.80
N ILE A 138 -29.55 15.67 14.89
CA ILE A 138 -29.40 16.66 15.98
C ILE A 138 -28.38 16.18 17.02
N LYS A 139 -28.40 14.90 17.39
CA LYS A 139 -27.55 14.35 18.46
C LYS A 139 -26.80 13.07 18.07
N GLY A 140 -27.19 12.42 16.98
CA GLY A 140 -26.58 11.19 16.51
C GLY A 140 -25.13 11.39 16.10
N LYS A 141 -24.32 10.35 16.26
CA LYS A 141 -22.92 10.29 15.79
C LYS A 141 -22.77 9.49 14.49
N LYS A 142 -23.78 8.69 14.14
CA LYS A 142 -23.88 7.99 12.86
C LYS A 142 -24.80 8.81 11.95
N LEU A 143 -24.23 9.32 10.87
CA LEU A 143 -24.89 10.25 9.92
C LEU A 143 -25.20 9.57 8.57
N SER A 144 -25.12 8.25 8.52
CA SER A 144 -25.31 7.43 7.32
C SER A 144 -26.00 6.12 7.64
N GLY A 145 -26.60 5.50 6.63
CA GLY A 145 -26.87 4.06 6.63
C GLY A 145 -25.68 3.34 6.03
N ASP A 146 -25.25 2.24 6.65
CA ASP A 146 -24.15 1.42 6.12
C ASP A 146 -24.59 -0.05 6.11
N TRP A 147 -24.34 -0.72 4.98
CA TRP A 147 -24.63 -2.13 4.74
C TRP A 147 -23.40 -2.80 4.16
N GLN A 148 -23.29 -4.12 4.36
CA GLN A 148 -22.35 -4.95 3.64
C GLN A 148 -23.13 -5.97 2.82
N ILE A 149 -22.97 -5.92 1.50
CA ILE A 149 -23.82 -6.66 0.56
C ILE A 149 -22.93 -7.46 -0.40
N PRO A 150 -23.13 -8.78 -0.54
CA PRO A 150 -22.44 -9.55 -1.57
C PRO A 150 -22.91 -9.08 -2.95
N TYR A 151 -21.95 -8.70 -3.80
CA TYR A 151 -22.26 -8.21 -5.13
C TYR A 151 -22.90 -9.31 -5.98
N SER A 152 -24.03 -8.97 -6.58
CA SER A 152 -24.55 -9.64 -7.76
C SER A 152 -25.17 -8.58 -8.67
N LYS A 153 -25.22 -8.87 -9.97
CA LYS A 153 -25.79 -7.93 -10.95
C LYS A 153 -27.23 -7.57 -10.58
N GLY A 154 -27.53 -6.28 -10.62
CA GLY A 154 -28.84 -5.80 -10.21
C GLY A 154 -28.86 -4.31 -9.94
N SER A 155 -29.79 -3.89 -9.09
CA SER A 155 -29.95 -2.49 -8.70
C SER A 155 -30.08 -2.33 -7.20
N LEU A 156 -29.33 -1.37 -6.66
CA LEU A 156 -29.56 -0.77 -5.36
C LEU A 156 -30.53 0.41 -5.51
N LYS A 157 -31.49 0.52 -4.60
CA LYS A 157 -32.42 1.65 -4.55
C LYS A 157 -32.61 2.11 -3.13
N ALA A 158 -32.33 3.39 -2.88
CA ALA A 158 -32.50 4.00 -1.58
C ALA A 158 -33.73 4.91 -1.59
N PHE A 159 -34.50 4.84 -0.52
CA PHE A 159 -35.63 5.73 -0.26
C PHE A 159 -35.37 6.52 1.02
N ALA A 160 -35.55 7.83 0.95
CA ALA A 160 -35.55 8.72 2.11
C ALA A 160 -36.99 9.05 2.52
N TYR A 161 -37.27 8.99 3.82
CA TYR A 161 -38.59 9.18 4.39
C TYR A 161 -38.63 10.35 5.36
N ASP A 162 -39.71 11.12 5.35
CA ASP A 162 -40.03 12.10 6.40
C ASP A 162 -40.52 11.43 7.70
N GLU A 163 -40.85 12.22 8.72
CA GLU A 163 -41.36 11.72 10.00
C GLU A 163 -42.71 11.01 9.90
N ASP A 164 -43.51 11.34 8.87
CA ASP A 164 -44.83 10.75 8.62
C ASP A 164 -44.73 9.44 7.81
N GLY A 165 -43.53 9.09 7.34
CA GLY A 165 -43.25 7.89 6.56
C GLY A 165 -43.50 8.03 5.06
N ASN A 166 -43.59 9.26 4.53
CA ASN A 166 -43.68 9.50 3.09
C ASN A 166 -42.30 9.46 2.46
N VAL A 167 -42.19 8.88 1.27
CA VAL A 167 -40.96 8.95 0.45
C VAL A 167 -40.80 10.36 -0.10
N ILE A 168 -39.66 11.00 0.19
CA ILE A 168 -39.37 12.38 -0.22
C ILE A 168 -38.16 12.51 -1.15
N ALA A 169 -37.28 11.51 -1.21
CA ALA A 169 -36.20 11.42 -2.19
C ALA A 169 -35.85 9.96 -2.48
N THR A 170 -35.28 9.72 -3.67
CA THR A 170 -34.84 8.40 -4.13
C THR A 170 -33.53 8.50 -4.89
N ASP A 171 -32.67 7.50 -4.72
CA ASP A 171 -31.46 7.33 -5.51
C ASP A 171 -31.28 5.87 -5.92
N ILE A 172 -30.59 5.64 -7.04
CA ILE A 172 -30.47 4.32 -7.68
C ILE A 172 -29.05 4.14 -8.21
N GLN A 173 -28.43 3.00 -7.86
CA GLN A 173 -27.21 2.51 -8.49
C GLN A 173 -27.51 1.17 -9.16
N THR A 174 -27.08 1.01 -10.41
CA THR A 174 -27.38 -0.19 -11.21
C THR A 174 -26.09 -0.71 -11.84
N SER A 175 -25.98 -2.03 -11.98
CA SER A 175 -24.89 -2.64 -12.74
C SER A 175 -24.92 -2.21 -14.21
N PHE A 176 -23.74 -2.05 -14.80
CA PHE A 176 -23.56 -1.60 -16.18
C PHE A 176 -22.51 -2.45 -16.91
N GLY A 177 -22.60 -2.46 -18.23
CA GLY A 177 -21.64 -3.10 -19.13
C GLY A 177 -20.48 -2.19 -19.54
N ASP A 178 -19.75 -2.61 -20.59
CA ASP A 178 -18.74 -1.78 -21.22
C ASP A 178 -19.37 -0.57 -21.93
N ALA A 179 -18.66 0.56 -21.90
CA ALA A 179 -19.06 1.77 -22.60
C ALA A 179 -19.18 1.52 -24.11
N THR A 180 -20.25 2.05 -24.71
CA THR A 180 -20.52 1.97 -26.16
C THR A 180 -20.80 3.32 -26.81
N GLU A 181 -21.25 4.31 -26.04
CA GLU A 181 -21.63 5.64 -26.54
C GLU A 181 -21.10 6.76 -25.65
N ILE A 182 -20.63 7.84 -26.28
CA ILE A 182 -20.24 9.09 -25.60
C ILE A 182 -21.49 9.97 -25.40
N ILE A 183 -21.62 10.57 -24.23
CA ILE A 183 -22.65 11.56 -23.89
C ILE A 183 -21.98 12.89 -23.58
N MET A 184 -22.58 13.99 -24.04
CA MET A 184 -22.12 15.35 -23.74
C MET A 184 -23.27 16.19 -23.20
N GLU A 185 -23.04 16.85 -22.07
CA GLU A 185 -24.00 17.75 -21.41
C GLU A 185 -23.32 19.09 -21.13
N ALA A 186 -23.82 20.16 -21.73
CA ALA A 186 -23.34 21.52 -21.52
C ALA A 186 -24.10 22.19 -20.37
N ASP A 187 -23.39 22.93 -19.50
CA ASP A 187 -23.99 23.70 -18.41
C ASP A 187 -24.94 24.80 -18.91
N LYS A 188 -24.70 25.29 -20.13
CA LYS A 188 -25.59 26.19 -20.87
C LYS A 188 -25.46 26.00 -22.39
N SER A 189 -26.51 26.38 -23.11
CA SER A 189 -26.58 26.28 -24.58
C SER A 189 -26.08 27.52 -25.33
N GLU A 190 -25.94 28.65 -24.63
CA GLU A 190 -25.55 29.94 -25.20
C GLU A 190 -24.33 30.53 -24.46
N LEU A 191 -23.46 31.17 -25.22
CA LEU A 191 -22.24 31.81 -24.77
C LEU A 191 -22.16 33.23 -25.33
N LYS A 192 -21.69 34.19 -24.56
CA LYS A 192 -21.49 35.56 -25.05
C LYS A 192 -20.23 35.62 -25.90
N ALA A 193 -20.31 36.19 -27.10
CA ALA A 193 -19.16 36.40 -27.98
C ALA A 193 -18.27 37.58 -27.50
N ASP A 194 -17.84 37.56 -26.24
CA ASP A 194 -17.10 38.65 -25.58
C ASP A 194 -15.60 38.36 -25.39
N GLY A 195 -15.14 37.14 -25.70
CA GLY A 195 -13.76 36.70 -25.49
C GLY A 195 -13.46 36.09 -24.11
N GLU A 196 -14.37 36.22 -23.14
CA GLU A 196 -14.19 35.86 -21.73
C GLU A 196 -15.14 34.74 -21.26
N ASP A 197 -16.37 34.69 -21.79
CA ASP A 197 -17.40 33.75 -21.34
C ASP A 197 -17.01 32.29 -21.64
N LEU A 198 -17.47 31.37 -20.77
CA LEU A 198 -17.15 29.94 -20.81
C LEU A 198 -18.41 29.09 -20.83
N ILE A 199 -18.36 27.96 -21.54
CA ILE A 199 -19.28 26.82 -21.41
C ILE A 199 -18.49 25.64 -20.88
N PHE A 200 -19.07 24.92 -19.93
CA PHE A 200 -18.54 23.69 -19.35
C PHE A 200 -19.34 22.51 -19.90
N VAL A 201 -18.67 21.62 -20.64
CA VAL A 201 -19.29 20.42 -21.22
C VAL A 201 -18.79 19.19 -20.45
N THR A 202 -19.69 18.54 -19.73
CA THR A 202 -19.44 17.23 -19.13
C THR A 202 -19.53 16.16 -20.21
N ILE A 203 -18.47 15.37 -20.34
CA ILE A 203 -18.37 14.22 -21.23
C ILE A 203 -18.41 12.97 -20.37
N SER A 204 -19.30 12.04 -20.71
CA SER A 204 -19.50 10.77 -20.01
C SER A 204 -19.79 9.64 -21.01
N SER A 205 -20.10 8.44 -20.52
CA SER A 205 -20.41 7.31 -21.38
C SER A 205 -21.56 6.45 -20.87
N LYS A 206 -22.21 5.75 -21.81
CA LYS A 206 -23.25 4.76 -21.56
C LYS A 206 -22.89 3.41 -22.15
N ASP A 207 -23.35 2.34 -21.50
CA ASP A 207 -23.29 0.98 -22.03
C ASP A 207 -24.37 0.75 -23.11
N ALA A 208 -24.43 -0.48 -23.63
CA ALA A 208 -25.38 -0.86 -24.68
C ALA A 208 -26.86 -0.79 -24.24
N ASP A 209 -27.11 -0.88 -22.93
CA ASP A 209 -28.44 -0.84 -22.32
C ASP A 209 -28.83 0.59 -21.89
N GLY A 210 -27.95 1.56 -22.09
CA GLY A 210 -28.16 2.97 -21.78
C GLY A 210 -27.81 3.37 -20.34
N ASN A 211 -27.19 2.48 -19.56
CA ASN A 211 -26.74 2.76 -18.20
C ASN A 211 -25.45 3.57 -18.20
N TYR A 212 -25.30 4.49 -17.24
CA TYR A 212 -24.07 5.25 -17.06
C TYR A 212 -22.93 4.32 -16.58
N VAL A 213 -21.79 4.38 -17.25
CA VAL A 213 -20.61 3.55 -16.91
C VAL A 213 -19.74 4.31 -15.91
N ALA A 214 -20.02 4.13 -14.62
CA ALA A 214 -19.43 4.93 -13.54
C ALA A 214 -17.93 4.73 -13.32
N ASN A 215 -17.33 3.68 -13.88
CA ASN A 215 -15.90 3.43 -13.85
C ASN A 215 -15.23 3.55 -15.23
N ALA A 216 -15.91 4.15 -16.22
CA ALA A 216 -15.31 4.30 -17.56
C ALA A 216 -14.05 5.18 -17.51
N ASN A 217 -13.04 4.77 -18.26
CA ASN A 217 -11.73 5.40 -18.33
C ASN A 217 -11.24 5.58 -19.78
N ASN A 218 -12.16 5.56 -20.75
CA ASN A 218 -11.85 5.68 -22.18
C ASN A 218 -11.08 6.97 -22.50
N ARG A 219 -10.13 6.90 -23.44
CA ARG A 219 -9.46 8.07 -24.01
C ARG A 219 -10.42 8.84 -24.91
N ILE A 220 -10.65 10.12 -24.63
CA ILE A 220 -11.53 10.99 -25.41
C ILE A 220 -10.71 12.06 -26.13
N GLU A 221 -10.90 12.19 -27.45
CA GLU A 221 -10.46 13.34 -28.24
C GLU A 221 -11.61 14.33 -28.40
N VAL A 222 -11.34 15.60 -28.12
CA VAL A 222 -12.32 16.70 -28.19
C VAL A 222 -11.92 17.72 -29.25
N GLU A 223 -12.83 17.99 -30.17
CA GLU A 223 -12.70 18.99 -31.23
C GLU A 223 -13.75 20.09 -31.04
N VAL A 224 -13.33 21.35 -31.04
CA VAL A 224 -14.23 22.52 -30.98
C VAL A 224 -13.99 23.39 -32.21
N THR A 225 -15.04 23.65 -32.98
CA THR A 225 -14.99 24.51 -34.17
C THR A 225 -16.07 25.60 -34.13
N GLY A 226 -15.88 26.64 -34.94
CA GLY A 226 -16.81 27.78 -35.02
C GLY A 226 -16.46 28.92 -34.07
N ALA A 227 -17.49 29.51 -33.46
CA ALA A 227 -17.43 30.76 -32.68
C ALA A 227 -16.82 30.63 -31.26
N ALA A 228 -16.20 29.50 -30.95
CA ALA A 228 -15.54 29.26 -29.66
C ALA A 228 -14.24 28.47 -29.85
N ARG A 229 -13.53 28.21 -28.76
CA ARG A 229 -12.30 27.41 -28.73
C ARG A 229 -12.25 26.53 -27.47
N LEU A 230 -11.61 25.37 -27.57
CA LEU A 230 -11.27 24.56 -26.41
C LEU A 230 -10.14 25.24 -25.64
N VAL A 231 -10.32 25.41 -24.33
CA VAL A 231 -9.32 26.03 -23.44
C VAL A 231 -8.93 25.13 -22.26
N GLY A 232 -9.50 23.94 -22.13
CA GLY A 232 -9.16 23.06 -21.01
C GLY A 232 -9.83 21.70 -21.09
N LEU A 233 -9.11 20.67 -20.66
CA LEU A 233 -9.65 19.33 -20.37
C LEU A 233 -9.24 18.91 -18.96
N ASP A 234 -10.18 18.44 -18.15
CA ASP A 234 -9.91 17.97 -16.79
C ASP A 234 -10.83 16.82 -16.40
N ASN A 235 -10.31 15.82 -15.70
CA ASN A 235 -11.06 14.66 -15.21
C ASN A 235 -10.95 14.49 -13.69
N GLY A 236 -10.24 15.38 -12.98
CA GLY A 236 -10.07 15.28 -11.53
C GLY A 236 -9.02 14.27 -11.06
N ASP A 237 -8.44 13.45 -11.95
CA ASP A 237 -7.44 12.44 -11.58
C ASP A 237 -6.08 13.07 -11.24
N SER A 238 -5.69 12.97 -9.97
CA SER A 238 -4.39 13.44 -9.49
C SER A 238 -3.21 12.63 -10.07
N THR A 239 -3.45 11.40 -10.51
CA THR A 239 -2.43 10.52 -11.12
C THR A 239 -2.35 10.67 -12.65
N ASP A 240 -3.17 11.54 -13.25
CA ASP A 240 -3.18 11.78 -14.70
C ASP A 240 -2.31 12.96 -15.13
N TYR A 241 -1.16 12.65 -15.72
CA TYR A 241 -0.17 13.66 -16.17
C TYR A 241 -0.46 14.26 -17.55
N ASP A 242 -1.60 13.93 -18.17
CA ASP A 242 -2.01 14.59 -19.39
C ASP A 242 -2.22 16.10 -19.20
N GLN A 243 -1.88 16.84 -20.25
CA GLN A 243 -1.89 18.30 -20.26
C GLN A 243 -3.33 18.83 -20.17
N TYR A 244 -3.57 19.74 -19.23
CA TYR A 244 -4.82 20.50 -19.15
C TYR A 244 -5.15 21.25 -20.45
N LYS A 245 -4.11 21.69 -21.18
CA LYS A 245 -4.23 22.44 -22.44
C LYS A 245 -4.08 21.56 -23.70
N GLY A 246 -4.41 20.26 -23.59
CA GLY A 246 -4.44 19.29 -24.70
C GLY A 246 -5.81 19.16 -25.38
N THR A 247 -5.90 18.29 -26.38
CA THR A 247 -7.16 17.92 -27.07
C THR A 247 -7.64 16.50 -26.76
N SER A 248 -6.83 15.72 -26.03
CA SER A 248 -7.12 14.33 -25.65
C SER A 248 -6.91 14.11 -24.17
N ARG A 249 -7.83 13.41 -23.49
CA ARG A 249 -7.72 13.01 -22.07
C ARG A 249 -8.59 11.78 -21.77
N ARG A 250 -8.23 10.96 -20.79
CA ARG A 250 -9.07 9.82 -20.33
C ARG A 250 -10.25 10.35 -19.52
N LEU A 251 -11.37 9.64 -19.58
CA LEU A 251 -12.36 9.69 -18.50
C LEU A 251 -11.71 9.23 -17.19
N PHE A 252 -12.16 9.76 -16.06
CA PHE A 252 -11.84 9.23 -14.74
C PHE A 252 -13.15 9.05 -13.99
N SER A 253 -13.38 7.85 -13.44
CA SER A 253 -14.66 7.49 -12.82
C SER A 253 -15.88 7.89 -13.67
N GLY A 254 -15.76 7.65 -14.98
CA GLY A 254 -16.81 7.86 -15.97
C GLY A 254 -16.97 9.28 -16.52
N LYS A 255 -16.16 10.27 -16.08
CA LYS A 255 -16.33 11.68 -16.49
C LYS A 255 -15.05 12.36 -16.98
N LEU A 256 -15.25 13.36 -17.84
CA LEU A 256 -14.27 14.35 -18.30
C LEU A 256 -14.98 15.68 -18.51
N LEU A 257 -14.33 16.79 -18.16
CA LEU A 257 -14.79 18.14 -18.40
C LEU A 257 -14.06 18.75 -19.60
N ALA A 258 -14.81 19.32 -20.54
CA ALA A 258 -14.28 20.19 -21.58
C ALA A 258 -14.71 21.64 -21.32
N ILE A 259 -13.71 22.55 -21.26
CA ILE A 259 -13.92 23.98 -21.03
C ILE A 259 -13.81 24.72 -22.36
N ILE A 260 -14.88 25.39 -22.76
CA ILE A 260 -15.03 26.04 -24.06
C ILE A 260 -15.15 27.54 -23.85
N ALA A 261 -14.25 28.32 -24.46
CA ALA A 261 -14.22 29.77 -24.31
C ALA A 261 -14.67 30.53 -25.56
N ALA A 262 -15.33 31.66 -25.32
CA ALA A 262 -15.87 32.57 -26.31
C ALA A 262 -14.82 33.16 -27.24
N LYS A 263 -15.02 33.13 -28.55
CA LYS A 263 -14.34 34.07 -29.46
C LYS A 263 -15.08 35.43 -29.44
N PHE A 264 -14.72 36.33 -30.36
CA PHE A 264 -15.38 37.64 -30.49
C PHE A 264 -16.51 37.64 -31.54
N ASP A 265 -16.59 36.59 -32.35
CA ASP A 265 -17.61 36.45 -33.37
C ASP A 265 -18.79 35.66 -32.80
N SER A 266 -20.01 36.13 -33.03
CA SER A 266 -21.22 35.35 -32.78
C SER A 266 -21.43 34.30 -33.87
N GLY A 267 -22.06 33.18 -33.54
CA GLY A 267 -22.34 32.13 -34.50
C GLY A 267 -22.48 30.75 -33.86
N ASP A 268 -22.47 29.71 -34.68
CA ASP A 268 -22.56 28.34 -34.20
C ASP A 268 -21.21 27.87 -33.61
N ILE A 269 -21.31 27.07 -32.57
CA ILE A 269 -20.19 26.36 -31.93
C ILE A 269 -20.47 24.88 -32.09
N LYS A 270 -19.56 24.13 -32.69
CA LYS A 270 -19.66 22.67 -32.77
C LYS A 270 -18.63 22.04 -31.84
N VAL A 271 -19.11 21.13 -31.01
CA VAL A 271 -18.29 20.36 -30.06
C VAL A 271 -18.45 18.91 -30.41
N LYS A 272 -17.33 18.23 -30.70
CA LYS A 272 -17.31 16.83 -31.09
C LYS A 272 -16.37 16.07 -30.17
N ALA A 273 -16.85 14.95 -29.63
CA ALA A 273 -16.07 14.03 -28.82
C ALA A 273 -16.00 12.67 -29.51
N THR A 274 -14.79 12.10 -29.60
CA THR A 274 -14.53 10.81 -30.23
C THR A 274 -13.66 9.93 -29.35
N SER A 275 -13.84 8.62 -29.44
CA SER A 275 -13.03 7.63 -28.75
C SER A 275 -13.05 6.33 -29.55
N LYS A 276 -11.95 5.58 -29.53
CA LYS A 276 -11.87 4.31 -30.23
C LYS A 276 -12.82 3.28 -29.61
N GLY A 277 -13.68 2.70 -30.45
CA GLY A 277 -14.67 1.70 -30.02
C GLY A 277 -15.97 2.29 -29.47
N LEU A 278 -16.08 3.61 -29.30
CA LEU A 278 -17.33 4.27 -28.89
C LEU A 278 -18.00 4.99 -30.06
N LYS A 279 -19.33 5.05 -30.03
CA LYS A 279 -20.11 5.94 -30.89
C LYS A 279 -19.79 7.39 -30.49
N ALA A 280 -19.27 8.16 -31.45
CA ALA A 280 -18.96 9.57 -31.30
C ALA A 280 -20.23 10.41 -31.05
N ASN A 281 -20.04 11.55 -30.40
CA ASN A 281 -21.11 12.52 -30.13
C ASN A 281 -20.70 13.91 -30.64
N GLU A 282 -21.66 14.65 -31.18
CA GLU A 282 -21.49 16.04 -31.62
C GLU A 282 -22.70 16.86 -31.15
N ILE A 283 -22.44 17.96 -30.44
CA ILE A 283 -23.45 18.94 -30.03
C ILE A 283 -23.19 20.28 -30.70
N THR A 284 -24.29 21.03 -30.94
CA THR A 284 -24.23 22.40 -31.46
C THR A 284 -24.71 23.36 -30.37
N LEU A 285 -23.87 24.34 -30.06
CA LEU A 285 -24.12 25.43 -29.11
C LEU A 285 -24.08 26.77 -29.86
N LYS A 286 -24.42 27.88 -29.21
CA LYS A 286 -24.42 29.20 -29.86
C LYS A 286 -23.61 30.26 -29.12
N ALA A 287 -22.82 31.01 -29.87
CA ALA A 287 -22.27 32.28 -29.43
C ALA A 287 -23.21 33.43 -29.84
N VAL A 288 -23.76 34.17 -28.87
CA VAL A 288 -24.63 35.32 -29.11
C VAL A 288 -23.81 36.63 -29.09
N PRO A 289 -24.19 37.63 -29.91
CA PRO A 289 -23.51 38.93 -29.89
C PRO A 289 -23.47 39.54 -28.48
N SER A 290 -22.32 40.09 -28.09
CA SER A 290 -22.16 40.75 -26.80
C SER A 290 -21.15 41.90 -26.88
N GLU A 291 -21.22 42.83 -25.93
CA GLU A 291 -20.25 43.91 -25.83
C GLU A 291 -18.94 43.39 -25.24
N VAL A 292 -17.83 43.67 -25.92
CA VAL A 292 -16.49 43.31 -25.43
C VAL A 292 -16.05 44.33 -24.38
N ARG A 293 -15.78 43.86 -23.16
CA ARG A 293 -15.28 44.70 -22.07
C ARG A 293 -13.95 45.35 -22.43
N VAL A 294 -13.79 46.63 -22.10
CA VAL A 294 -12.52 47.35 -22.32
C VAL A 294 -11.40 46.67 -21.53
N GLY A 295 -10.28 46.38 -22.20
CA GLY A 295 -9.12 45.71 -21.61
C GLY A 295 -9.00 44.22 -21.88
N VAL A 296 -10.00 43.60 -22.51
CA VAL A 296 -9.91 42.19 -22.95
C VAL A 296 -8.91 42.05 -24.10
N SER A 297 -7.96 41.13 -23.93
CA SER A 297 -6.99 40.80 -24.97
C SER A 297 -7.67 40.11 -26.14
N LYS A 298 -7.41 40.60 -27.37
CA LYS A 298 -7.85 39.92 -28.59
C LYS A 298 -6.96 38.74 -28.99
N ALA A 299 -5.85 38.51 -28.29
CA ALA A 299 -5.01 37.34 -28.50
C ALA A 299 -5.67 36.12 -27.84
N LEU A 300 -6.27 35.27 -28.66
CA LEU A 300 -6.90 34.03 -28.22
C LEU A 300 -5.87 32.90 -28.21
N VAL A 301 -5.80 32.18 -27.10
CA VAL A 301 -4.99 30.95 -26.97
C VAL A 301 -5.93 29.76 -27.10
N GLU A 302 -5.63 28.85 -28.02
CA GLU A 302 -6.30 27.57 -28.20
C GLU A 302 -5.44 26.43 -27.63
N ASN A 303 -6.07 25.31 -27.28
CA ASN A 303 -5.35 24.12 -26.82
C ASN A 303 -4.41 23.56 -27.90
N THR A 304 -3.29 22.98 -27.47
CA THR A 304 -2.36 22.31 -28.37
C THR A 304 -2.88 20.93 -28.68
N LYS A 305 -2.84 20.53 -29.96
CA LYS A 305 -3.25 19.19 -30.38
C LYS A 305 -2.41 18.14 -29.63
N SER A 306 -3.10 17.24 -28.93
CA SER A 306 -2.46 16.12 -28.24
C SER A 306 -1.86 15.14 -29.26
N LEU A 307 -0.86 14.37 -28.84
CA LEU A 307 -0.37 13.24 -29.63
C LEU A 307 -1.50 12.22 -29.80
N SER A 308 -1.61 11.66 -31.01
CA SER A 308 -2.61 10.63 -31.29
C SER A 308 -2.35 9.42 -30.39
N ASN A 309 -3.41 8.97 -29.71
CA ASN A 309 -3.40 7.80 -28.86
C ASN A 309 -4.73 7.05 -29.02
N ASP A 310 -4.64 5.88 -29.64
CA ASP A 310 -5.76 5.00 -29.98
C ASP A 310 -5.88 3.81 -29.00
N GLU A 311 -5.49 4.03 -27.74
CA GLU A 311 -5.61 3.04 -26.68
C GLU A 311 -7.07 2.73 -26.33
N ILE A 312 -7.31 1.47 -25.94
CA ILE A 312 -8.51 1.03 -25.25
C ILE A 312 -8.04 0.54 -23.87
N PRO A 313 -8.14 1.35 -22.81
CA PRO A 313 -7.67 0.95 -21.48
C PRO A 313 -8.51 -0.21 -20.93
N ILE A 314 -7.90 -1.02 -20.06
CA ILE A 314 -8.65 -1.94 -19.20
C ILE A 314 -9.53 -1.08 -18.29
N ARG A 315 -10.83 -1.34 -18.27
CA ARG A 315 -11.80 -0.67 -17.39
C ARG A 315 -12.04 -1.46 -16.12
N LYS A 316 -12.12 -2.80 -16.24
CA LYS A 316 -12.41 -3.70 -15.13
C LYS A 316 -11.62 -5.00 -15.26
N ILE A 317 -11.22 -5.56 -14.13
CA ILE A 317 -10.74 -6.93 -13.99
C ILE A 317 -11.78 -7.70 -13.18
N ASN A 318 -12.40 -8.71 -13.76
CA ASN A 318 -13.35 -9.60 -13.07
C ASN A 318 -12.63 -10.86 -12.61
N LEU A 319 -12.66 -11.16 -11.32
CA LEU A 319 -12.02 -12.33 -10.74
C LEU A 319 -13.03 -13.46 -10.54
N ILE A 320 -12.63 -14.66 -10.96
CA ILE A 320 -13.42 -15.87 -10.84
C ILE A 320 -12.61 -16.87 -10.00
N ASN A 321 -13.11 -17.17 -8.80
CA ASN A 321 -12.57 -18.24 -7.96
C ASN A 321 -13.14 -19.59 -8.43
N HIS A 322 -12.27 -20.52 -8.78
CA HIS A 322 -12.64 -21.89 -9.20
C HIS A 322 -12.48 -22.92 -8.08
N GLY A 323 -12.07 -22.48 -6.89
CA GLY A 323 -11.84 -23.33 -5.71
C GLY A 323 -12.60 -22.82 -4.50
N ILE A 324 -11.97 -22.96 -3.34
CA ILE A 324 -12.48 -22.49 -2.05
C ILE A 324 -12.01 -21.07 -1.77
N ASN A 325 -12.69 -20.38 -0.85
CA ASN A 325 -12.23 -19.12 -0.26
C ASN A 325 -11.82 -19.25 1.22
N HIS A 326 -12.09 -20.40 1.83
CA HIS A 326 -11.63 -20.76 3.18
C HIS A 326 -10.72 -22.00 3.06
N PHE A 327 -9.48 -21.87 3.52
CA PHE A 327 -8.45 -22.91 3.47
C PHE A 327 -8.24 -23.58 4.83
N ASP A 328 -7.85 -24.85 4.79
CA ASP A 328 -7.51 -25.65 5.95
C ASP A 328 -6.37 -26.63 5.63
N LYS A 329 -6.04 -27.53 6.57
CA LYS A 329 -4.98 -28.53 6.37
C LYS A 329 -5.23 -29.48 5.20
N GLU A 330 -6.49 -29.71 4.81
CA GLU A 330 -6.86 -30.61 3.72
C GLU A 330 -6.91 -29.86 2.39
N ASN A 331 -7.22 -28.57 2.42
CA ASN A 331 -7.40 -27.74 1.26
C ASN A 331 -6.56 -26.45 1.36
N THR A 332 -5.37 -26.48 0.77
CA THR A 332 -4.38 -25.38 0.86
C THR A 332 -4.21 -24.59 -0.44
N LYS A 333 -4.95 -24.94 -1.50
CA LYS A 333 -4.77 -24.34 -2.84
C LYS A 333 -6.08 -23.95 -3.50
N ALA A 334 -6.09 -22.82 -4.20
CA ALA A 334 -7.23 -22.36 -5.00
C ALA A 334 -6.75 -21.76 -6.32
N LYS A 335 -7.47 -22.06 -7.40
CA LYS A 335 -7.23 -21.45 -8.71
C LYS A 335 -8.17 -20.27 -8.90
N VAL A 336 -7.60 -19.14 -9.32
CA VAL A 336 -8.35 -17.92 -9.65
C VAL A 336 -8.00 -17.49 -11.07
N THR A 337 -8.99 -17.03 -11.82
CA THR A 337 -8.78 -16.44 -13.16
C THR A 337 -9.28 -15.02 -13.22
N ALA A 338 -8.61 -14.18 -14.01
CA ALA A 338 -9.00 -12.81 -14.32
C ALA A 338 -9.57 -12.69 -15.73
N GLU A 339 -10.71 -12.03 -15.86
CA GLU A 339 -11.26 -11.59 -17.14
C GLU A 339 -11.10 -10.07 -17.27
N ILE A 340 -10.62 -9.63 -18.43
CA ILE A 340 -10.35 -8.23 -18.73
C ILE A 340 -11.52 -7.64 -19.50
N TYR A 341 -12.00 -6.49 -19.05
CA TYR A 341 -13.06 -5.72 -19.71
C TYR A 341 -12.57 -4.32 -20.09
N PRO A 342 -12.79 -3.86 -21.33
CA PRO A 342 -13.39 -4.64 -22.41
C PRO A 342 -12.41 -5.71 -22.95
N ALA A 343 -12.95 -6.78 -23.56
CA ALA A 343 -12.14 -7.89 -24.05
C ALA A 343 -11.13 -7.51 -25.16
N ASN A 344 -11.34 -6.36 -25.81
CA ASN A 344 -10.44 -5.80 -26.82
C ASN A 344 -9.54 -4.69 -26.26
N ALA A 345 -9.33 -4.63 -24.94
CA ALA A 345 -8.38 -3.72 -24.33
C ALA A 345 -6.99 -3.84 -24.97
N SER A 346 -6.32 -2.70 -25.12
CA SER A 346 -4.98 -2.61 -25.71
C SER A 346 -3.88 -3.09 -24.76
N TYR A 347 -4.17 -3.18 -23.47
CA TYR A 347 -3.25 -3.61 -22.42
C TYR A 347 -3.59 -5.02 -21.92
N ASN A 348 -2.56 -5.73 -21.46
CA ASN A 348 -2.65 -7.09 -20.91
C ASN A 348 -1.64 -7.31 -19.75
N ASP A 349 -1.19 -6.21 -19.14
CA ASP A 349 -0.23 -6.15 -18.03
C ASP A 349 -0.90 -6.53 -16.72
N ILE A 350 -1.20 -7.83 -16.56
CA ILE A 350 -1.83 -8.37 -15.37
C ILE A 350 -0.78 -8.83 -14.36
N HIS A 351 -0.98 -8.40 -13.12
CA HIS A 351 -0.12 -8.73 -11.98
C HIS A 351 -0.97 -9.24 -10.81
N TRP A 352 -0.38 -10.12 -9.99
CA TRP A 352 -1.07 -10.75 -8.85
C TRP A 352 -0.22 -10.68 -7.58
N ARG A 353 -0.88 -10.43 -6.45
CA ARG A 353 -0.25 -10.35 -5.11
C ARG A 353 -1.21 -10.87 -4.04
N ALA A 354 -0.66 -11.47 -2.98
CA ALA A 354 -1.38 -11.72 -1.73
C ALA A 354 -1.11 -10.54 -0.80
N ILE A 355 -2.18 -9.90 -0.31
CA ILE A 355 -2.07 -8.71 0.55
C ILE A 355 -2.95 -8.82 1.79
N THR A 356 -2.64 -8.06 2.83
CA THR A 356 -3.53 -7.82 3.97
C THR A 356 -4.69 -6.91 3.57
N ALA A 357 -5.68 -6.75 4.45
CA ALA A 357 -6.77 -5.78 4.26
C ALA A 357 -6.29 -4.31 4.15
N LEU A 358 -5.05 -4.02 4.56
CA LEU A 358 -4.40 -2.71 4.44
C LEU A 358 -3.61 -2.52 3.14
N GLY A 359 -3.59 -3.52 2.25
CA GLY A 359 -2.85 -3.44 0.98
C GLY A 359 -1.36 -3.79 1.08
N ILE A 360 -0.92 -4.34 2.22
CA ILE A 360 0.48 -4.72 2.47
C ILE A 360 0.69 -6.16 2.02
N ASP A 361 1.81 -6.47 1.36
CA ASP A 361 2.15 -7.85 1.01
C ASP A 361 2.14 -8.75 2.25
N THR A 362 1.56 -9.93 2.13
CA THR A 362 1.54 -10.94 3.19
C THR A 362 2.26 -12.21 2.74
N ASN A 363 2.95 -12.83 3.68
CA ASN A 363 3.60 -14.13 3.53
C ASN A 363 2.67 -15.32 3.83
N ILE A 364 1.41 -15.06 4.19
CA ILE A 364 0.40 -16.10 4.48
C ILE A 364 0.11 -16.97 3.25
N ALA A 365 0.26 -16.43 2.04
CA ALA A 365 0.03 -17.16 0.80
C ALA A 365 1.06 -16.83 -0.27
N ASP A 366 1.46 -17.85 -1.04
CA ASP A 366 2.25 -17.69 -2.26
C ASP A 366 1.34 -17.69 -3.48
N ILE A 367 1.66 -16.83 -4.45
CA ILE A 367 0.91 -16.68 -5.69
C ILE A 367 1.80 -17.05 -6.88
N GLU A 368 1.52 -18.20 -7.48
CA GLU A 368 2.11 -18.60 -8.75
C GLU A 368 1.15 -18.21 -9.88
N TYR A 369 1.58 -17.42 -10.86
CA TYR A 369 0.66 -16.97 -11.92
C TYR A 369 1.31 -16.91 -13.30
N LYS A 370 0.44 -17.00 -14.33
CA LYS A 370 0.79 -16.77 -15.73
C LYS A 370 -0.32 -15.97 -16.39
N GLY A 371 -0.06 -14.67 -16.62
CA GLY A 371 -1.05 -13.76 -17.19
C GLY A 371 -2.30 -13.69 -16.31
N THR A 372 -3.44 -14.11 -16.86
CA THR A 372 -4.75 -14.05 -16.20
C THR A 372 -5.07 -15.26 -15.31
N GLU A 373 -4.16 -16.21 -15.14
CA GLU A 373 -4.38 -17.37 -14.27
C GLU A 373 -3.42 -17.33 -13.08
N ALA A 374 -3.97 -17.47 -11.87
CA ALA A 374 -3.22 -17.54 -10.63
C ALA A 374 -3.59 -18.80 -9.82
N LEU A 375 -2.57 -19.39 -9.19
CA LEU A 375 -2.68 -20.45 -8.19
C LEU A 375 -2.25 -19.87 -6.85
N VAL A 376 -3.20 -19.82 -5.92
CA VAL A 376 -2.98 -19.44 -4.53
C VAL A 376 -2.57 -20.69 -3.75
N THR A 377 -1.49 -20.62 -2.99
CA THR A 377 -1.10 -21.67 -2.03
C THR A 377 -0.92 -21.04 -0.65
N VAL A 378 -1.74 -21.42 0.33
CA VAL A 378 -1.62 -20.91 1.70
C VAL A 378 -0.53 -21.64 2.49
N LYS A 379 0.17 -20.88 3.33
CA LYS A 379 1.29 -21.33 4.17
C LYS A 379 1.02 -21.16 5.66
N GLY A 380 0.13 -20.24 6.04
CA GLY A 380 -0.20 -19.95 7.43
C GLY A 380 -1.65 -19.54 7.61
N ASP A 381 -2.00 -19.32 8.88
CA ASP A 381 -3.32 -18.87 9.29
C ASP A 381 -3.50 -17.37 9.11
N GLY A 382 -4.75 -16.97 8.84
CA GLY A 382 -5.17 -15.57 8.79
C GLY A 382 -5.99 -15.21 7.55
N GLU A 383 -6.49 -13.99 7.55
CA GLU A 383 -7.22 -13.39 6.43
C GLU A 383 -6.24 -12.70 5.47
N PHE A 384 -6.49 -12.85 4.17
CA PHE A 384 -5.77 -12.12 3.13
C PHE A 384 -6.69 -11.82 1.95
N ARG A 385 -6.22 -10.94 1.07
CA ARG A 385 -6.87 -10.62 -0.19
C ARG A 385 -5.97 -11.03 -1.33
N LEU A 386 -6.52 -11.72 -2.32
CA LEU A 386 -5.85 -11.90 -3.60
C LEU A 386 -6.12 -10.64 -4.43
N ARG A 387 -5.09 -9.85 -4.66
CA ARG A 387 -5.15 -8.66 -5.52
C ARG A 387 -4.67 -9.00 -6.93
N CYS A 388 -5.48 -8.64 -7.91
CA CYS A 388 -5.12 -8.63 -9.31
C CYS A 388 -5.19 -7.19 -9.82
N TYR A 389 -4.18 -6.73 -10.55
CA TYR A 389 -4.14 -5.35 -11.03
C TYR A 389 -3.49 -5.20 -12.41
N ALA A 390 -3.78 -4.06 -13.04
CA ALA A 390 -3.14 -3.61 -14.27
C ALA A 390 -2.73 -2.14 -14.17
N ASN A 391 -1.66 -1.77 -14.87
CA ASN A 391 -1.11 -0.41 -14.85
C ASN A 391 -1.62 0.45 -16.02
N ASN A 392 -2.23 -0.14 -17.05
CA ASN A 392 -2.83 0.61 -18.17
C ASN A 392 -1.87 1.63 -18.83
N GLY A 393 -0.60 1.24 -18.95
CA GLY A 393 0.47 2.08 -19.50
C GLY A 393 1.06 3.12 -18.54
N ARG A 394 0.67 3.10 -17.25
CA ARG A 394 1.29 3.90 -16.18
C ARG A 394 2.36 3.08 -15.43
N LYS A 395 3.07 3.71 -14.50
CA LYS A 395 4.08 3.03 -13.65
C LYS A 395 3.45 2.29 -12.48
N GLN A 396 2.41 2.87 -11.89
CA GLN A 396 1.65 2.32 -10.78
C GLN A 396 0.40 1.58 -11.27
N ALA A 397 -0.23 0.84 -10.35
CA ALA A 397 -1.52 0.21 -10.61
C ALA A 397 -2.57 1.29 -10.95
N VAL A 398 -3.54 0.93 -11.77
CA VAL A 398 -4.65 1.82 -12.15
C VAL A 398 -5.98 1.11 -12.00
N ILE A 399 -6.02 -0.18 -12.33
CA ILE A 399 -7.21 -1.02 -12.19
C ILE A 399 -6.85 -2.10 -11.20
N ILE A 400 -7.62 -2.16 -10.12
CA ILE A 400 -7.42 -3.12 -9.03
C ILE A 400 -8.70 -3.92 -8.88
N SER A 401 -8.56 -5.22 -8.68
CA SER A 401 -9.64 -6.14 -8.35
C SER A 401 -9.17 -7.12 -7.29
N GLU A 402 -10.04 -7.48 -6.36
CA GLU A 402 -9.70 -8.26 -5.19
C GLU A 402 -10.76 -9.31 -4.87
N LEU A 403 -10.30 -10.40 -4.24
CA LEU A 403 -11.14 -11.40 -3.59
C LEU A 403 -10.61 -11.69 -2.19
N GLU A 404 -11.52 -11.85 -1.24
CA GLU A 404 -11.22 -12.23 0.14
C GLU A 404 -10.98 -13.73 0.29
N PHE A 405 -9.98 -14.08 1.09
CA PHE A 405 -9.63 -15.46 1.46
C PHE A 405 -9.27 -15.53 2.95
N GLU A 406 -9.47 -16.71 3.54
CA GLU A 406 -9.14 -17.00 4.94
C GLU A 406 -8.47 -18.38 5.02
N ALA A 407 -7.46 -18.53 5.88
CA ALA A 407 -6.82 -19.81 6.16
C ALA A 407 -6.82 -20.11 7.66
N THR A 408 -7.13 -21.35 8.05
CA THR A 408 -7.12 -21.77 9.45
C THR A 408 -6.50 -23.17 9.66
N GLY A 409 -5.80 -23.35 10.78
CA GLY A 409 -5.21 -24.63 11.17
C GLY A 409 -3.83 -24.95 10.57
N LEU A 410 -3.20 -24.06 9.81
CA LEU A 410 -1.83 -24.21 9.30
C LEU A 410 -0.77 -23.70 10.30
N GLY A 411 -1.14 -22.84 11.25
CA GLY A 411 -0.23 -22.17 12.18
C GLY A 411 0.31 -20.84 11.64
N ASN A 412 1.18 -20.19 12.41
CA ASN A 412 1.71 -18.88 12.03
C ASN A 412 2.88 -19.01 11.04
N VAL A 413 2.96 -18.08 10.09
CA VAL A 413 4.13 -17.87 9.24
C VAL A 413 5.05 -16.82 9.84
N ASN A 414 6.35 -17.02 9.71
CA ASN A 414 7.35 -16.08 10.23
C ASN A 414 7.63 -14.95 9.25
N LEU A 415 7.83 -13.74 9.77
CA LEU A 415 8.40 -12.62 9.03
C LEU A 415 9.92 -12.82 8.94
N ASP A 416 10.51 -12.70 7.75
CA ASP A 416 11.96 -12.76 7.60
C ASP A 416 12.58 -11.42 8.02
N ALA A 417 13.44 -11.42 9.05
CA ALA A 417 14.10 -10.21 9.54
C ALA A 417 14.99 -9.52 8.50
N TYR A 418 15.41 -10.27 7.48
CA TYR A 418 16.32 -9.81 6.42
C TYR A 418 15.58 -9.27 5.20
N ASP A 419 14.27 -9.48 5.10
CA ASP A 419 13.40 -8.73 4.19
C ASP A 419 12.98 -7.41 4.85
N PHE A 420 12.53 -6.45 4.03
CA PHE A 420 11.94 -5.24 4.58
C PHE A 420 10.56 -5.55 5.18
N ILE A 421 10.42 -5.39 6.50
CA ILE A 421 9.17 -5.60 7.23
C ILE A 421 8.45 -4.24 7.37
N PRO A 422 7.32 -4.01 6.67
CA PRO A 422 6.57 -2.75 6.78
C PRO A 422 6.00 -2.52 8.18
N GLY A 423 6.00 -1.27 8.62
CA GLY A 423 5.51 -0.88 9.94
C GLY A 423 4.02 -1.20 10.15
N GLY A 424 3.22 -1.16 9.08
CA GLY A 424 1.81 -1.54 9.10
C GLY A 424 1.53 -3.03 9.31
N LEU A 425 2.56 -3.89 9.35
CA LEU A 425 2.44 -5.30 9.74
C LEU A 425 2.58 -5.51 11.26
N TYR A 426 2.63 -4.45 12.07
CA TYR A 426 2.68 -4.60 13.53
C TYR A 426 1.52 -5.49 14.00
N SER A 427 1.82 -6.42 14.91
CA SER A 427 0.89 -7.42 15.42
C SER A 427 0.49 -7.17 16.88
N ALA A 428 1.20 -6.27 17.57
CA ALA A 428 0.91 -5.89 18.94
C ALA A 428 1.23 -4.42 19.18
N SER A 429 0.45 -3.77 20.02
CA SER A 429 0.68 -2.39 20.46
C SER A 429 0.00 -2.14 21.80
N ASN A 430 0.46 -1.12 22.53
CA ASN A 430 -0.13 -0.73 23.81
C ASN A 430 -1.45 0.06 23.68
N TYR A 431 -1.75 0.59 22.48
CA TYR A 431 -3.04 1.16 22.09
C TYR A 431 -3.21 1.09 20.57
N GLY A 432 -4.39 1.45 20.05
CA GLY A 432 -4.64 1.46 18.60
C GLY A 432 -3.82 2.52 17.87
N LEU A 433 -2.74 2.08 17.19
CA LEU A 433 -1.92 2.92 16.32
C LEU A 433 -2.69 3.29 15.04
N SER A 434 -2.29 4.40 14.42
CA SER A 434 -2.87 4.83 13.15
C SER A 434 -1.99 4.43 11.98
N ASN A 435 -2.57 4.37 10.79
CA ASN A 435 -1.80 4.00 9.60
C ASN A 435 -0.86 5.12 9.17
N GLY A 436 0.35 4.75 8.81
CA GLY A 436 1.35 5.65 8.24
C GLY A 436 1.26 5.71 6.73
N HIS A 437 1.99 6.66 6.13
CA HIS A 437 2.21 6.69 4.69
C HIS A 437 3.01 5.44 4.25
N GLU A 438 2.98 5.11 2.96
CA GLU A 438 3.78 4.02 2.38
C GLU A 438 3.72 2.70 3.18
N ARG A 439 2.53 2.33 3.69
CA ARG A 439 2.29 1.10 4.48
C ARG A 439 3.04 1.03 5.81
N GLY A 440 3.51 2.18 6.30
CA GLY A 440 4.07 2.33 7.63
C GLY A 440 3.01 2.42 8.72
N VAL A 441 3.46 2.75 9.92
CA VAL A 441 2.61 3.00 11.09
C VAL A 441 2.92 4.37 11.69
N LEU A 442 1.90 5.03 12.23
CA LEU A 442 1.99 6.32 12.89
C LEU A 442 1.86 6.16 14.41
N THR A 443 2.78 6.77 15.14
CA THR A 443 2.73 6.89 16.60
C THR A 443 2.03 8.17 17.06
N SER A 444 1.66 8.23 18.34
CA SER A 444 0.97 9.37 18.94
C SER A 444 1.94 10.39 19.51
N VAL A 445 1.46 11.64 19.64
CA VAL A 445 2.14 12.71 20.40
C VAL A 445 1.91 12.56 21.90
N ASP A 446 0.76 12.01 22.31
CA ASP A 446 0.27 12.12 23.69
C ASP A 446 0.67 10.94 24.58
N VAL A 447 1.09 9.82 23.99
CA VAL A 447 1.37 8.57 24.69
C VAL A 447 2.61 7.87 24.12
N GLU A 448 3.36 7.22 25.00
CA GLU A 448 4.38 6.25 24.61
C GLU A 448 3.77 5.22 23.67
N SER A 449 4.43 4.93 22.56
CA SER A 449 3.94 4.03 21.52
C SER A 449 4.80 2.78 21.45
N HIS A 450 4.17 1.62 21.62
CA HIS A 450 4.81 0.31 21.48
C HIS A 450 4.40 -0.28 20.13
N ILE A 451 5.38 -0.57 19.27
CA ILE A 451 5.15 -1.12 17.93
C ILE A 451 5.76 -2.52 17.89
N GLY A 452 4.94 -3.52 18.19
CA GLY A 452 5.33 -4.92 18.32
C GLY A 452 5.13 -5.74 17.04
N PHE A 453 6.13 -6.53 16.70
CA PHE A 453 6.15 -7.48 15.58
C PHE A 453 6.40 -8.88 16.13
N GLY A 454 5.45 -9.79 15.96
CA GLY A 454 5.57 -11.19 16.34
C GLY A 454 6.19 -12.05 15.24
N ASN A 455 6.73 -13.21 15.62
CA ASN A 455 7.25 -14.24 14.71
C ASN A 455 8.30 -13.72 13.71
N VAL A 456 9.21 -12.87 14.16
CA VAL A 456 10.32 -12.38 13.33
C VAL A 456 11.46 -13.40 13.39
N ASP A 457 11.85 -13.94 12.24
CA ASP A 457 12.89 -14.96 12.09
C ASP A 457 14.23 -14.33 11.74
N PHE A 458 15.18 -14.46 12.65
CA PHE A 458 16.56 -14.01 12.50
C PHE A 458 17.52 -15.15 12.12
N GLY A 459 17.02 -16.37 11.88
CA GLY A 459 17.84 -17.56 11.68
C GLY A 459 18.75 -17.88 12.88
N GLN A 460 19.60 -18.90 12.77
CA GLN A 460 20.42 -19.33 13.92
C GLN A 460 21.53 -18.34 14.27
N TYR A 461 22.17 -17.74 13.26
CA TYR A 461 23.30 -16.84 13.48
C TYR A 461 22.87 -15.45 13.96
N GLY A 462 21.72 -14.99 13.49
CA GLY A 462 21.14 -13.73 13.91
C GLY A 462 21.70 -12.49 13.24
N SER A 463 21.25 -11.34 13.73
CA SER A 463 21.81 -10.03 13.39
C SER A 463 21.70 -9.07 14.56
N ASP A 464 22.62 -8.13 14.59
CA ASP A 464 22.73 -7.02 15.55
C ASP A 464 22.77 -5.68 14.80
N GLU A 465 22.44 -5.63 13.52
CA GLU A 465 22.43 -4.39 12.75
C GLU A 465 21.07 -4.22 12.08
N VAL A 466 20.39 -3.11 12.37
CA VAL A 466 19.03 -2.82 11.89
C VAL A 466 18.99 -1.46 11.23
N THR A 467 18.35 -1.40 10.06
CA THR A 467 18.05 -0.15 9.35
C THR A 467 16.58 0.19 9.52
N VAL A 468 16.31 1.42 9.94
CA VAL A 468 14.96 1.89 10.29
C VAL A 468 14.65 3.20 9.56
N PRO A 469 13.83 3.18 8.50
CA PRO A 469 13.37 4.39 7.83
C PRO A 469 12.23 5.07 8.60
N ILE A 470 12.43 6.33 8.99
CA ILE A 470 11.47 7.13 9.76
C ILE A 470 11.24 8.47 9.07
N PHE A 471 9.98 8.91 9.02
CA PHE A 471 9.65 10.31 8.81
C PHE A 471 9.35 10.94 10.18
N TYR A 472 10.21 11.88 10.59
CA TYR A 472 10.09 12.64 11.83
C TYR A 472 10.13 14.13 11.49
N ASN A 473 9.12 14.88 11.91
CA ASN A 473 9.00 16.31 11.60
C ASN A 473 9.84 17.19 12.55
N SER A 474 11.07 16.76 12.83
CA SER A 474 12.03 17.43 13.69
C SER A 474 13.45 16.99 13.30
N SER A 475 14.43 17.83 13.62
CA SER A 475 15.86 17.50 13.44
C SER A 475 16.56 17.10 14.75
N GLU A 476 15.81 17.12 15.87
CA GLU A 476 16.31 16.73 17.17
C GLU A 476 16.56 15.21 17.24
N PRO A 477 17.52 14.74 18.05
CA PRO A 477 17.70 13.32 18.30
C PRO A 477 16.44 12.67 18.88
N LEU A 478 15.96 11.62 18.22
CA LEU A 478 14.83 10.82 18.64
C LEU A 478 15.32 9.54 19.32
N ALA A 479 15.03 9.39 20.61
CA ALA A 479 15.31 8.16 21.33
C ALA A 479 14.32 7.05 20.94
N ILE A 480 14.84 5.87 20.64
CA ILE A 480 14.07 4.67 20.31
C ILE A 480 14.59 3.52 21.17
N GLU A 481 13.70 2.87 21.92
CA GLU A 481 14.05 1.63 22.58
C GLU A 481 13.70 0.44 21.69
N ILE A 482 14.61 -0.54 21.62
CA ILE A 482 14.42 -1.76 20.86
C ILE A 482 14.38 -2.92 21.86
N TRP A 483 13.27 -3.65 21.88
CA TRP A 483 13.01 -4.74 22.80
C TRP A 483 12.90 -6.07 22.05
N GLU A 484 13.46 -7.14 22.63
CA GLU A 484 13.11 -8.52 22.29
C GLU A 484 11.96 -8.93 23.21
N GLY A 485 10.78 -9.16 22.65
CA GLY A 485 9.52 -9.19 23.40
C GLY A 485 8.84 -7.83 23.53
N MET A 486 7.61 -7.82 24.07
CA MET A 486 6.92 -6.56 24.40
C MET A 486 7.35 -6.04 25.77
N PRO A 487 7.51 -4.72 25.95
CA PRO A 487 7.82 -4.14 27.26
C PRO A 487 6.81 -4.57 28.34
N GLY A 488 7.32 -5.04 29.48
CA GLY A 488 6.50 -5.45 30.62
C GLY A 488 6.00 -6.90 30.58
N GLU A 489 6.16 -7.63 29.47
CA GLU A 489 5.85 -9.06 29.41
C GLU A 489 6.97 -9.92 30.03
N GLU A 490 6.60 -11.08 30.55
CA GLU A 490 7.55 -12.02 31.14
C GLU A 490 8.51 -12.55 30.06
N GLY A 491 9.82 -12.44 30.33
CA GLY A 491 10.87 -12.88 29.40
C GLY A 491 11.35 -11.81 28.41
N SER A 492 10.63 -10.68 28.28
CA SER A 492 11.03 -9.57 27.42
C SER A 492 12.25 -8.83 27.95
N LYS A 493 13.13 -8.40 27.04
CA LYS A 493 14.40 -7.74 27.37
C LYS A 493 14.66 -6.55 26.46
N LEU A 494 15.03 -5.43 27.06
CA LEU A 494 15.59 -4.29 26.34
C LEU A 494 16.89 -4.74 25.67
N VAL A 495 16.97 -4.58 24.35
CA VAL A 495 18.17 -4.87 23.56
C VAL A 495 19.06 -3.65 23.55
N ASP A 496 18.52 -2.48 23.19
CA ASP A 496 19.29 -1.24 23.14
C ASP A 496 18.40 0.01 23.17
N LYS A 497 19.01 1.17 23.44
CA LYS A 497 18.41 2.50 23.27
C LYS A 497 19.22 3.28 22.24
N VAL A 498 18.66 3.42 21.04
CA VAL A 498 19.31 4.07 19.91
C VAL A 498 18.77 5.49 19.73
N HIS A 499 19.53 6.34 19.04
CA HIS A 499 19.13 7.72 18.74
C HIS A 499 19.05 7.90 17.23
N TYR A 500 17.83 8.00 16.71
CA TYR A 500 17.59 8.38 15.33
C TYR A 500 17.80 9.88 15.16
N GLN A 501 18.50 10.30 14.11
CA GLN A 501 18.62 11.72 13.79
C GLN A 501 18.71 11.94 12.28
N ALA A 502 17.95 12.91 11.78
CA ALA A 502 17.90 13.29 10.37
C ALA A 502 17.48 14.75 10.26
N ALA A 503 17.79 15.41 9.14
CA ALA A 503 17.23 16.74 8.85
C ALA A 503 15.71 16.65 8.69
N ALA A 504 14.96 17.61 9.23
CA ALA A 504 13.51 17.67 9.07
C ALA A 504 13.15 17.86 7.58
N LYS A 505 12.57 16.83 6.97
CA LYS A 505 12.03 16.86 5.61
C LYS A 505 10.59 16.36 5.63
N TRP A 506 9.67 17.24 5.23
CA TRP A 506 8.24 16.94 5.27
C TRP A 506 7.90 15.72 4.40
N SER A 507 7.23 14.74 5.01
CA SER A 507 6.74 13.51 4.37
C SER A 507 7.81 12.71 3.61
N VAL A 508 9.07 12.73 4.08
CA VAL A 508 10.16 11.94 3.51
C VAL A 508 10.70 11.00 4.57
N TYR A 509 10.67 9.70 4.28
CA TYR A 509 11.35 8.70 5.10
C TYR A 509 12.86 8.81 4.91
N GLN A 510 13.59 8.80 6.02
CA GLN A 510 15.04 8.79 6.04
C GLN A 510 15.54 7.64 6.89
N GLU A 511 16.61 7.00 6.44
CA GLU A 511 17.17 5.80 7.05
C GLU A 511 18.26 6.15 8.06
N ASN A 512 18.21 5.52 9.23
CA ASN A 512 19.37 5.35 10.09
C ASN A 512 19.60 3.85 10.31
N THR A 513 20.87 3.46 10.38
CA THR A 513 21.30 2.09 10.67
C THR A 513 21.94 2.06 12.05
N PHE A 514 21.53 1.10 12.88
CA PHE A 514 21.98 0.97 14.26
C PHE A 514 22.64 -0.37 14.49
N LYS A 515 23.82 -0.35 15.11
CA LYS A 515 24.47 -1.53 15.67
C LYS A 515 24.01 -1.71 17.12
N LEU A 516 23.35 -2.83 17.39
CA LEU A 516 22.77 -3.20 18.67
C LEU A 516 23.81 -3.84 19.60
N SER A 517 23.58 -3.77 20.90
CA SER A 517 24.44 -4.33 21.95
C SER A 517 24.64 -5.85 21.88
N ARG A 518 23.72 -6.58 21.23
CA ARG A 518 23.77 -8.03 21.01
C ARG A 518 22.99 -8.43 19.78
N ARG A 519 23.26 -9.64 19.28
CA ARG A 519 22.49 -10.27 18.20
C ARG A 519 21.14 -10.78 18.70
N LEU A 520 20.12 -10.56 17.87
CA LEU A 520 18.85 -11.26 17.90
C LEU A 520 18.96 -12.51 17.03
N LYS A 521 18.48 -13.64 17.52
CA LYS A 521 18.63 -14.98 16.91
C LYS A 521 17.32 -15.75 17.01
N GLY A 522 17.11 -16.70 16.11
CA GLY A 522 15.93 -17.55 16.06
C GLY A 522 14.66 -16.77 15.73
N VAL A 523 13.51 -17.38 16.03
CA VAL A 523 12.20 -16.75 15.89
C VAL A 523 11.84 -16.08 17.22
N THR A 524 11.61 -14.78 17.21
CA THR A 524 11.28 -13.99 18.40
C THR A 524 10.31 -12.86 18.06
N SER A 525 9.89 -12.10 19.06
CA SER A 525 9.15 -10.85 18.85
C SER A 525 10.06 -9.64 19.06
N LEU A 526 9.78 -8.57 18.33
CA LEU A 526 10.53 -7.33 18.36
C LEU A 526 9.58 -6.16 18.65
N CYS A 527 9.94 -5.24 19.53
CA CYS A 527 9.14 -4.05 19.79
C CYS A 527 9.99 -2.77 19.73
N PHE A 528 9.51 -1.79 18.97
CA PHE A 528 10.04 -0.43 18.99
C PHE A 528 9.20 0.43 19.92
N VAL A 529 9.85 1.10 20.88
CA VAL A 529 9.21 2.02 21.82
C VAL A 529 9.66 3.44 21.51
N VAL A 530 8.68 4.32 21.28
CA VAL A 530 8.90 5.72 20.89
C VAL A 530 7.94 6.62 21.65
N ASN A 531 8.44 7.76 22.12
CA ASN A 531 7.68 8.76 22.90
C ASN A 531 7.29 10.01 22.10
N GLU A 532 7.45 9.96 20.78
CA GLU A 532 7.22 11.07 19.86
C GLU A 532 6.34 10.58 18.71
N GLN A 533 5.62 11.50 18.08
CA GLN A 533 4.90 11.21 16.85
C GLN A 533 5.87 11.10 15.66
N ILE A 534 5.91 9.91 15.09
CA ILE A 534 6.70 9.56 13.93
C ILE A 534 5.88 8.69 12.99
N HIS A 535 6.26 8.71 11.72
CA HIS A 535 5.88 7.64 10.81
C HIS A 535 7.04 6.65 10.72
N LEU A 536 6.83 5.42 11.18
CA LEU A 536 7.77 4.31 11.01
C LEU A 536 7.42 3.57 9.72
N LYS A 537 8.29 3.59 8.71
CA LYS A 537 8.04 2.87 7.45
C LYS A 537 8.07 1.36 7.66
N GLY A 538 8.97 0.91 8.54
CA GLY A 538 9.30 -0.49 8.76
C GLY A 538 10.74 -0.62 9.23
N PHE A 539 11.32 -1.80 9.07
CA PHE A 539 12.72 -2.06 9.38
C PHE A 539 13.24 -3.24 8.56
N GLN A 540 14.56 -3.36 8.51
CA GLN A 540 15.26 -4.50 7.92
C GLN A 540 16.57 -4.72 8.69
N PHE A 541 16.87 -5.98 9.01
CA PHE A 541 18.16 -6.34 9.59
C PHE A 541 19.18 -6.70 8.51
N THR A 542 20.44 -6.35 8.73
CA THR A 542 21.53 -6.75 7.84
C THR A 542 21.78 -8.25 7.99
N LYS A 543 21.66 -9.02 6.90
CA LYS A 543 22.04 -10.43 6.90
C LYS A 543 23.55 -10.58 7.00
N LEU A 544 24.02 -11.11 8.13
CA LEU A 544 25.43 -11.37 8.35
C LEU A 544 25.79 -12.75 7.79
N ASN A 545 26.79 -12.81 6.90
CA ASN A 545 27.32 -14.10 6.47
C ASN A 545 28.25 -14.67 7.57
N LYS A 546 27.75 -15.70 8.27
CA LYS A 546 28.47 -16.43 9.32
C LYS A 546 29.84 -16.93 8.84
N ALA A 547 29.95 -17.38 7.60
CA ALA A 547 31.15 -18.04 7.07
C ALA A 547 32.37 -17.11 7.01
N TYR A 548 32.15 -15.83 6.72
CA TYR A 548 33.20 -14.81 6.60
C TYR A 548 33.32 -13.92 7.85
N ALA A 549 32.49 -14.15 8.86
CA ALA A 549 32.60 -13.46 10.13
C ALA A 549 33.80 -13.99 10.94
N GLN A 550 34.35 -13.15 11.82
CA GLN A 550 35.24 -13.64 12.86
C GLN A 550 34.41 -14.38 13.91
N LEU A 551 34.61 -15.69 14.02
CA LEU A 551 33.87 -16.57 14.92
C LEU A 551 34.74 -16.97 16.09
N SER A 552 34.24 -16.78 17.31
CA SER A 552 34.87 -17.33 18.50
C SER A 552 34.85 -18.85 18.42
N ALA A 553 35.86 -19.50 18.99
CA ALA A 553 35.81 -20.94 19.23
C ALA A 553 34.58 -21.33 20.09
N LEU A 554 34.07 -20.38 20.89
CA LEU A 554 32.86 -20.54 21.70
C LEU A 554 31.55 -20.47 20.88
N ASP A 555 31.59 -19.94 19.65
CA ASP A 555 30.44 -19.93 18.73
C ASP A 555 30.19 -21.29 18.05
N ASN A 556 30.87 -22.35 18.52
CA ASN A 556 30.70 -23.70 18.00
C ASN A 556 29.26 -24.17 18.20
N THR A 557 28.72 -24.86 17.19
CA THR A 557 27.45 -25.58 17.31
C THR A 557 27.60 -26.73 18.31
N ARG A 558 28.77 -27.37 18.32
CA ARG A 558 29.07 -28.49 19.21
C ARG A 558 30.57 -28.64 19.45
N VAL A 559 30.95 -28.97 20.69
CA VAL A 559 32.30 -29.39 21.05
C VAL A 559 32.27 -30.72 21.81
N PHE A 560 33.14 -31.66 21.45
CA PHE A 560 33.26 -32.97 22.10
C PHE A 560 34.66 -33.55 21.93
N GLY A 561 35.08 -34.44 22.83
CA GLY A 561 36.40 -35.10 22.81
C GLY A 561 36.88 -35.51 24.19
N ASP A 562 38.12 -35.97 24.28
CA ASP A 562 38.65 -36.58 25.52
C ASP A 562 39.13 -35.54 26.54
N SER A 563 39.63 -34.37 26.09
CA SER A 563 40.18 -33.34 26.98
C SER A 563 40.12 -31.94 26.37
N PHE A 564 39.31 -31.06 26.97
CA PHE A 564 39.28 -29.62 26.70
C PHE A 564 38.67 -28.89 27.91
N LYS A 565 38.89 -27.58 27.98
CA LYS A 565 38.29 -26.70 28.99
C LYS A 565 37.71 -25.47 28.30
N ILE A 566 36.42 -25.22 28.49
CA ILE A 566 35.78 -23.99 28.03
C ILE A 566 36.13 -22.87 29.02
N SER A 567 36.81 -21.82 28.54
CA SER A 567 37.10 -20.61 29.31
C SER A 567 36.14 -19.48 28.92
N GLU A 568 36.32 -18.27 29.48
CA GLU A 568 35.47 -17.12 29.19
C GLU A 568 35.57 -16.66 27.73
N ASN A 569 36.75 -16.81 27.11
CA ASN A 569 37.03 -16.26 25.78
C ASN A 569 37.56 -17.29 24.76
N ALA A 570 37.77 -18.55 25.16
CA ALA A 570 38.42 -19.57 24.33
C ALA A 570 38.01 -21.00 24.73
N VAL A 571 38.33 -21.96 23.87
CA VAL A 571 38.38 -23.38 24.23
C VAL A 571 39.84 -23.74 24.44
N GLU A 572 40.23 -24.02 25.67
CA GLU A 572 41.61 -24.18 26.12
C GLU A 572 41.95 -25.63 26.45
N ASN A 573 43.24 -25.94 26.53
CA ASN A 573 43.78 -27.28 26.80
C ASN A 573 43.16 -28.34 25.88
N ILE A 574 42.97 -27.99 24.61
CA ILE A 574 42.44 -28.91 23.59
C ILE A 574 43.47 -30.00 23.36
N GLY A 575 43.14 -31.17 23.89
CA GLY A 575 43.96 -32.38 23.88
C GLY A 575 43.56 -33.37 22.80
N ASN A 576 43.53 -34.64 23.17
CA ASN A 576 43.31 -35.74 22.23
C ASN A 576 41.85 -35.82 21.76
N ASN A 577 41.67 -36.00 20.45
CA ASN A 577 40.39 -36.32 19.79
C ASN A 577 39.28 -35.30 20.04
N VAL A 578 39.61 -34.02 20.11
CA VAL A 578 38.62 -32.95 20.28
C VAL A 578 38.15 -32.44 18.92
N VAL A 579 36.84 -32.24 18.79
CA VAL A 579 36.20 -31.68 17.60
C VAL A 579 35.36 -30.47 18.00
N LEU A 580 35.54 -29.36 17.29
CA LEU A 580 34.63 -28.21 17.34
C LEU A 580 33.92 -28.10 15.99
N GLU A 581 32.60 -28.24 15.99
CA GLU A 581 31.74 -28.17 14.80
C GLU A 581 31.05 -26.81 14.68
N PHE A 582 31.04 -26.25 13.48
CA PHE A 582 30.36 -25.03 13.09
C PHE A 582 29.48 -25.34 11.89
N GLU A 583 28.17 -25.36 12.10
CA GLU A 583 27.18 -25.59 11.04
C GLU A 583 26.80 -24.28 10.34
N GLU A 584 26.11 -24.36 9.19
CA GLU A 584 25.59 -23.21 8.44
C GLU A 584 26.67 -22.20 7.98
N MET A 585 27.83 -22.70 7.54
CA MET A 585 28.90 -21.88 6.99
C MET A 585 28.72 -21.77 5.48
N ASP A 586 27.95 -20.77 5.03
CA ASP A 586 27.70 -20.50 3.61
C ASP A 586 28.81 -19.65 2.95
N PHE A 587 29.67 -20.32 2.18
CA PHE A 587 30.75 -19.67 1.45
C PHE A 587 30.33 -19.15 0.06
N GLY A 588 29.05 -19.29 -0.34
CA GLY A 588 28.58 -18.85 -1.64
C GLY A 588 29.28 -19.55 -2.81
N GLN A 589 29.25 -18.97 -4.01
CA GLN A 589 29.89 -19.55 -5.19
C GLN A 589 31.40 -19.26 -5.26
N ASP A 590 31.85 -18.16 -4.65
CA ASP A 590 33.24 -17.72 -4.73
C ASP A 590 34.16 -18.49 -3.76
N GLY A 591 33.59 -19.02 -2.68
CA GLY A 591 34.33 -19.73 -1.64
C GLY A 591 35.35 -18.83 -0.92
N PHE A 592 36.35 -19.44 -0.26
CA PHE A 592 37.41 -18.72 0.45
C PHE A 592 38.80 -19.13 -0.05
N SER A 593 39.80 -18.33 0.23
CA SER A 593 41.19 -18.63 -0.11
C SER A 593 42.04 -18.91 1.14
N LYS A 594 41.63 -18.35 2.28
CA LYS A 594 42.43 -18.31 3.49
C LYS A 594 41.58 -18.52 4.73
N ILE A 595 42.26 -18.96 5.79
CA ILE A 595 41.74 -18.90 7.15
C ILE A 595 42.74 -18.20 8.06
N LEU A 596 42.25 -17.26 8.86
CA LEU A 596 42.93 -16.71 10.01
C LEU A 596 42.52 -17.52 11.24
N ILE A 597 43.48 -18.02 12.00
CA ILE A 597 43.25 -18.71 13.28
C ILE A 597 43.99 -17.94 14.37
N CYS A 598 43.28 -17.58 15.44
CA CYS A 598 43.87 -17.05 16.66
C CYS A 598 43.85 -18.12 17.75
N GLY A 599 45.03 -18.45 18.26
CA GLY A 599 45.21 -19.46 19.27
C GLY A 599 46.63 -19.48 19.84
N ARG A 600 46.86 -20.41 20.77
CA ARG A 600 48.16 -20.68 21.36
C ARG A 600 48.47 -22.16 21.29
N SER A 601 49.66 -22.51 20.80
CA SER A 601 50.15 -23.90 20.82
C SER A 601 51.15 -24.10 21.97
N ASN A 602 50.88 -25.08 22.83
CA ASN A 602 51.77 -25.51 23.91
C ASN A 602 52.75 -26.63 23.47
N THR A 603 52.74 -27.01 22.20
CA THR A 603 53.69 -27.93 21.55
C THR A 603 54.46 -27.23 20.44
N GLU A 604 55.62 -27.78 20.01
CA GLU A 604 56.46 -27.20 18.95
C GLU A 604 55.66 -26.88 17.68
N VAL A 605 54.80 -27.81 17.27
CA VAL A 605 53.82 -27.66 16.20
C VAL A 605 52.55 -28.38 16.63
N ASN A 606 51.38 -27.80 16.35
CA ASN A 606 50.09 -28.42 16.58
C ASN A 606 49.32 -28.51 15.26
N THR A 607 48.96 -29.73 14.89
CA THR A 607 48.28 -30.04 13.63
C THR A 607 46.77 -29.92 13.83
N ILE A 608 46.13 -29.04 13.07
CA ILE A 608 44.68 -28.82 13.10
C ILE A 608 44.09 -29.33 11.78
N HIS A 609 43.20 -30.32 11.87
CA HIS A 609 42.44 -30.79 10.72
C HIS A 609 41.18 -29.97 10.57
N ILE A 610 40.99 -29.33 9.43
CA ILE A 610 39.80 -28.55 9.10
C ILE A 610 39.00 -29.33 8.08
N ARG A 611 37.84 -29.85 8.51
CA ARG A 611 36.95 -30.66 7.67
C ARG A 611 35.74 -29.86 7.25
N PHE A 612 35.41 -29.94 5.97
CA PHE A 612 34.23 -29.34 5.36
C PHE A 612 33.31 -30.46 4.91
N HIS A 613 32.05 -30.40 5.35
CA HIS A 613 31.01 -31.35 5.00
C HIS A 613 29.87 -30.59 4.31
N GLY A 614 29.68 -30.84 3.01
CA GLY A 614 28.63 -30.21 2.19
C GLY A 614 27.98 -31.23 1.26
N ASP A 615 27.22 -30.76 0.27
CA ASP A 615 26.40 -31.62 -0.62
C ASP A 615 27.22 -32.46 -1.62
N GLU A 616 28.48 -32.10 -1.89
CA GLU A 616 29.35 -32.83 -2.80
C GLU A 616 30.17 -33.92 -2.09
N GLU A 617 31.39 -33.59 -1.66
CA GLU A 617 32.33 -34.48 -0.99
C GLU A 617 32.93 -33.81 0.26
N ASP A 618 33.25 -34.63 1.25
CA ASP A 618 33.95 -34.19 2.46
C ASP A 618 35.38 -33.78 2.12
N VAL A 619 35.73 -32.53 2.38
CA VAL A 619 37.09 -32.01 2.17
C VAL A 619 37.80 -31.90 3.51
N ASN A 620 38.90 -32.61 3.69
CA ASN A 620 39.76 -32.48 4.87
C ASN A 620 41.07 -31.80 4.50
N GLN A 621 41.36 -30.68 5.18
CA GLN A 621 42.58 -29.90 5.01
C GLN A 621 43.34 -29.82 6.32
N ILE A 622 44.65 -29.58 6.27
CA ILE A 622 45.51 -29.59 7.45
C ILE A 622 46.29 -28.30 7.51
N VAL A 623 46.31 -27.68 8.69
CA VAL A 623 47.18 -26.54 9.00
C VAL A 623 48.08 -26.89 10.18
N GLU A 624 49.31 -26.38 10.15
CA GLU A 624 50.31 -26.58 11.20
C GLU A 624 50.53 -25.27 11.95
N PHE A 625 50.01 -25.20 13.18
CA PHE A 625 50.13 -24.02 14.02
C PHE A 625 51.42 -24.10 14.86
N PRO A 626 52.35 -23.13 14.75
CA PRO A 626 53.62 -23.18 15.47
C PRO A 626 53.45 -22.87 16.96
N TYR A 627 54.38 -23.33 17.79
CA TYR A 627 54.49 -22.96 19.20
C TYR A 627 54.36 -21.45 19.44
N SER A 628 53.63 -21.08 20.49
CA SER A 628 53.56 -19.71 20.99
C SER A 628 53.32 -19.69 22.50
N GLU A 629 53.89 -18.72 23.21
CA GLU A 629 53.60 -18.50 24.64
C GLU A 629 52.28 -17.73 24.85
N ASP A 630 51.95 -16.86 23.90
CA ASP A 630 50.76 -16.02 23.87
C ASP A 630 49.78 -16.48 22.76
N TYR A 631 48.54 -15.99 22.82
CA TYR A 631 47.60 -16.09 21.72
C TYR A 631 48.11 -15.25 20.53
N ILE A 632 48.29 -15.89 19.38
CA ILE A 632 48.74 -15.24 18.16
C ILE A 632 47.78 -15.53 17.00
N GLU A 633 47.72 -14.59 16.06
CA GLU A 633 47.02 -14.78 14.79
C GLU A 633 47.97 -15.39 13.74
N LYS A 634 47.50 -16.44 13.08
CA LYS A 634 48.18 -17.05 11.93
C LYS A 634 47.22 -17.26 10.78
N GLU A 635 47.64 -16.81 9.61
CA GLU A 635 46.91 -16.99 8.36
C GLU A 635 47.46 -18.22 7.63
N PHE A 636 46.55 -19.04 7.11
CA PHE A 636 46.85 -20.25 6.37
C PHE A 636 46.10 -20.23 5.04
N GLU A 637 46.78 -20.61 3.95
CA GLU A 637 46.13 -20.85 2.67
C GLU A 637 45.39 -22.19 2.71
N LEU A 638 44.16 -22.18 2.22
CA LEU A 638 43.33 -23.37 2.11
C LEU A 638 42.77 -23.48 0.70
N LYS A 639 42.51 -24.71 0.26
CA LYS A 639 41.74 -24.96 -0.94
C LYS A 639 40.30 -24.51 -0.71
N SER A 640 39.81 -23.64 -1.58
CA SER A 640 38.43 -23.13 -1.53
C SER A 640 37.40 -24.25 -1.57
N VAL A 641 36.34 -24.10 -0.77
CA VAL A 641 35.08 -24.84 -0.91
C VAL A 641 33.92 -23.84 -1.01
N ALA A 642 32.87 -24.22 -1.73
CA ALA A 642 31.72 -23.38 -2.02
C ALA A 642 30.45 -23.89 -1.34
N GLY A 643 29.42 -23.04 -1.31
CA GLY A 643 28.10 -23.34 -0.77
C GLY A 643 28.07 -23.48 0.76
N ASN A 644 26.97 -24.03 1.25
CA ASN A 644 26.76 -24.25 2.68
C ASN A 644 27.54 -25.47 3.17
N GLN A 645 28.35 -25.27 4.21
CA GLN A 645 29.23 -26.30 4.76
C GLN A 645 29.02 -26.43 6.28
N LYS A 646 29.19 -27.64 6.80
CA LYS A 646 29.57 -27.86 8.20
C LYS A 646 31.10 -27.91 8.27
N VAL A 647 31.68 -27.00 9.05
CA VAL A 647 33.13 -26.90 9.28
C VAL A 647 33.47 -27.51 10.62
N ALA A 648 34.39 -28.47 10.66
CA ALA A 648 34.85 -29.10 11.89
C ALA A 648 36.37 -28.96 12.06
N PHE A 649 36.79 -28.38 13.20
CA PHE A 649 38.18 -28.34 13.62
C PHE A 649 38.46 -29.57 14.48
N VAL A 650 39.31 -30.46 13.99
CA VAL A 650 39.64 -31.75 14.62
C VAL A 650 41.08 -31.73 15.10
N PHE A 651 41.25 -31.99 16.40
CA PHE A 651 42.53 -32.05 17.10
C PHE A 651 42.86 -33.51 17.42
N MET A 652 43.92 -34.01 16.82
CA MET A 652 44.32 -35.43 16.88
C MET A 652 45.13 -35.73 18.15
N PRO A 653 45.38 -37.01 18.48
CA PRO A 653 46.19 -37.36 19.65
C PRO A 653 47.58 -36.69 19.62
N GLY A 654 47.96 -36.04 20.71
CA GLY A 654 49.20 -35.27 20.84
C GLY A 654 49.02 -33.74 20.78
N SER A 655 47.82 -33.24 20.42
CA SER A 655 47.51 -31.81 20.47
C SER A 655 47.52 -31.27 21.90
N ASN A 656 47.97 -30.02 22.04
CA ASN A 656 47.73 -29.17 23.21
C ASN A 656 47.57 -27.72 22.72
N PHE A 657 46.34 -27.32 22.42
CA PHE A 657 46.01 -26.04 21.79
C PHE A 657 45.00 -25.25 22.62
N ASP A 658 45.15 -23.93 22.62
CA ASP A 658 44.12 -23.01 23.09
C ASP A 658 43.55 -22.26 21.90
N PHE A 659 42.27 -22.47 21.59
CA PHE A 659 41.61 -21.90 20.42
C PHE A 659 40.71 -20.73 20.81
N GLN A 660 41.01 -19.54 20.30
CA GLN A 660 40.26 -18.33 20.63
C GLN A 660 39.21 -18.00 19.57
N TYR A 661 39.61 -17.82 18.30
CA TYR A 661 38.70 -17.50 17.21
C TYR A 661 39.30 -17.83 15.84
N PHE A 662 38.47 -17.85 14.80
CA PHE A 662 38.92 -17.95 13.41
C PHE A 662 38.10 -17.05 12.47
N LYS A 663 38.60 -16.84 11.25
CA LYS A 663 37.92 -16.11 10.18
C LYS A 663 38.34 -16.61 8.81
N PHE A 664 37.39 -16.88 7.92
CA PHE A 664 37.69 -17.16 6.51
C PHE A 664 37.74 -15.86 5.67
N SER A 665 38.56 -15.84 4.62
CA SER A 665 38.70 -14.70 3.69
C SER A 665 39.05 -15.05 2.25
#